data_AF-A0A2P6N084-F1
#
_entry.id   AF-A0A2P6N084-F1
#
_cell.length_a   1.000
_cell.length_b   1.000
_cell.length_c   1.000
_cell.angle_alpha   90.00
_cell.angle_beta   90.00
_cell.angle_gamma   90.00
#
_symmetry.space_group_name_H-M   'P 1'
#
loop_
_entity.id
_entity.type
_entity.pdbx_description
1 polymer ?
#
loop_
_entity_poly.entity_id
_entity_poly.type
_entity_poly.pdbx_seq_one_letter_code
_entity_poly.pdbx_strand_id
1 'polypeptide(L)'
;MYGGNNNSRIQLYDELDDQPEAESSTITDLECDPLIASVLAVSVLTQSPSEHRTFVTAKINLTVETSVSVSFSREHNSLPQDILETDMGKTIRFLIFSALVVGLACGAFHKRQDSVDYPGGDLDGMPISVSNSSECQKKCLSRSDCTGWSVDTCGGSSCWLKGPQFGVATPSSCRLSALNPNYVGAWDAHTERGGYDLPNMPVTMNSGAPLVECQALCYSRGDCASWAVRLCNNETSCYLKGAVPNAVPSDCIHSGVNRITFNGGWNMAVDRGMGDAPQGPIKFTGNATVMDCWGACSIDPKCVSYAYDTCGGNQCWLKYSAPLDPVDNQCRATGMSHTYHGDWDQQTDRGGYDLPNMPINMPAGSAPINCQAKCGATAECAAWAFSGEFFVPFAKLLTVKSDCTNQCWLKNSQPATGPNNCITSGINRNWKAPNGLKPNGKKAGLAGGTAFNFFQDHIGWWYDWSPVPSGHPGKPIAVPMLWGDGTHGNTDRQRYQQFMGMKGSTPTYFLGFNEPDCPGSASSAMAVQRGADLWNQYIAQFADRGTLLGSPSMCMQFAERWLQEFRPKIGRMWDFTAIHIYKNSMDGVRKDIDHYWNTFGKPIWVTEFGCVDDSHWRPSTDQGEINRFINDIVDLFEHDDRVMAYSYSDVGDLGNQWPLTRNGQLTESGHTYLNAVSRYN
;
A
#
# COMPACT_ATOMS: atom_id res chain seq x y z
N MET A 1 -26.09 -53.02 -45.75
CA MET A 1 -26.79 -51.74 -45.44
C MET A 1 -26.18 -51.17 -44.17
N TYR A 2 -25.95 -49.85 -44.19
CA TYR A 2 -25.49 -48.92 -43.13
C TYR A 2 -25.68 -49.36 -41.67
N GLY A 3 -24.82 -49.01 -40.70
CA GLY A 3 -23.68 -48.08 -40.64
C GLY A 3 -23.48 -47.59 -39.18
N GLY A 4 -22.29 -47.08 -38.81
CA GLY A 4 -22.14 -46.19 -37.64
C GLY A 4 -20.93 -46.35 -36.71
N ASN A 5 -19.80 -45.77 -37.13
CA ASN A 5 -18.73 -45.05 -36.39
C ASN A 5 -17.97 -45.63 -35.16
N ASN A 6 -16.72 -46.00 -35.50
CA ASN A 6 -15.41 -46.03 -34.80
C ASN A 6 -14.92 -44.61 -34.36
N ASN A 7 -13.88 -44.34 -33.57
CA ASN A 7 -12.78 -45.04 -32.86
C ASN A 7 -12.00 -43.94 -32.09
N SER A 8 -10.97 -44.12 -31.26
CA SER A 8 -10.54 -45.08 -30.23
C SER A 8 -9.09 -44.68 -29.85
N ARG A 9 -8.75 -44.80 -28.56
CA ARG A 9 -7.37 -44.81 -28.00
C ARG A 9 -6.62 -46.06 -28.47
N ILE A 10 -5.27 -46.04 -28.46
CA ILE A 10 -4.40 -47.15 -27.98
C ILE A 10 -2.92 -46.71 -27.88
N GLN A 11 -2.21 -47.29 -26.91
CA GLN A 11 -0.78 -47.16 -26.55
C GLN A 11 0.16 -48.14 -27.31
N LEU A 12 1.42 -47.70 -27.46
CA LEU A 12 2.75 -48.36 -27.44
C LEU A 12 2.93 -49.90 -27.45
N TYR A 13 3.89 -50.43 -28.23
CA TYR A 13 5.19 -51.02 -27.79
C TYR A 13 6.14 -51.38 -28.98
N ASP A 14 7.46 -51.42 -28.68
CA ASP A 14 8.69 -51.55 -29.49
C ASP A 14 9.00 -52.92 -30.16
N GLU A 15 9.88 -52.94 -31.19
CA GLU A 15 11.25 -53.56 -31.16
C GLU A 15 11.98 -53.62 -32.55
N LEU A 16 13.16 -52.96 -32.59
CA LEU A 16 14.51 -53.26 -33.17
C LEU A 16 14.83 -53.67 -34.65
N ASP A 17 15.78 -52.87 -35.19
CA ASP A 17 17.05 -53.19 -35.91
C ASP A 17 17.27 -53.05 -37.45
N ASP A 18 18.46 -52.46 -37.73
CA ASP A 18 19.33 -52.35 -38.92
C ASP A 18 19.21 -51.21 -39.99
N GLN A 19 20.30 -50.43 -40.06
CA GLN A 19 20.69 -49.34 -40.99
C GLN A 19 21.61 -49.88 -42.13
N PRO A 20 21.87 -49.16 -43.26
CA PRO A 20 22.81 -48.02 -43.26
C PRO A 20 22.38 -46.76 -44.04
N GLU A 21 22.88 -45.65 -43.52
CA GLU A 21 22.83 -44.23 -43.91
C GLU A 21 22.96 -43.90 -45.41
N ALA A 22 22.15 -42.91 -45.85
CA ALA A 22 22.51 -41.96 -46.90
C ALA A 22 21.96 -40.57 -46.52
N GLU A 23 22.88 -39.60 -46.47
CA GLU A 23 22.73 -38.24 -45.94
C GLU A 23 21.59 -37.44 -46.60
N SER A 24 20.59 -37.08 -45.79
CA SER A 24 19.69 -35.96 -46.08
C SER A 24 20.41 -34.68 -45.68
N SER A 25 20.86 -33.88 -46.65
CA SER A 25 21.23 -32.49 -46.41
C SER A 25 20.02 -31.72 -45.90
N THR A 26 19.94 -31.59 -44.58
CA THR A 26 19.05 -30.66 -43.90
C THR A 26 19.34 -29.25 -44.37
N ILE A 27 18.33 -28.58 -44.93
CA ILE A 27 18.33 -27.13 -45.13
C ILE A 27 18.27 -26.51 -43.73
N THR A 28 19.42 -26.30 -43.12
CA THR A 28 19.61 -25.44 -41.96
C THR A 28 20.18 -24.11 -42.44
N ASP A 29 19.55 -23.03 -41.97
CA ASP A 29 19.93 -21.62 -42.14
C ASP A 29 19.62 -20.97 -43.51
N LEU A 30 18.38 -20.50 -43.66
CA LEU A 30 18.11 -19.28 -44.42
C LEU A 30 18.23 -18.08 -43.48
N GLU A 31 19.34 -17.36 -43.56
CA GLU A 31 19.46 -16.00 -43.03
C GLU A 31 18.83 -15.01 -44.01
N CYS A 32 17.76 -14.34 -43.60
CA CYS A 32 17.19 -13.22 -44.34
C CYS A 32 17.87 -11.92 -43.90
N ASP A 33 18.90 -11.52 -44.64
CA ASP A 33 19.63 -10.26 -44.49
C ASP A 33 19.26 -9.31 -45.65
N PRO A 34 18.76 -8.08 -45.41
CA PRO A 34 18.29 -7.18 -46.47
C PRO A 34 19.41 -6.63 -47.39
N LEU A 35 20.69 -6.94 -47.14
CA LEU A 35 21.82 -6.44 -47.93
C LEU A 35 22.42 -7.45 -48.94
N ILE A 36 21.97 -8.70 -48.96
CA ILE A 36 22.53 -9.72 -49.86
C ILE A 36 21.43 -10.28 -50.76
N ALA A 37 21.49 -9.96 -52.05
CA ALA A 37 20.73 -10.67 -53.08
C ALA A 37 21.11 -12.16 -53.03
N SER A 38 20.24 -13.00 -52.49
CA SER A 38 20.54 -14.41 -52.31
C SER A 38 20.46 -15.13 -53.66
N VAL A 39 21.59 -15.67 -54.14
CA VAL A 39 21.62 -16.54 -55.32
C VAL A 39 21.47 -17.98 -54.83
N LEU A 40 20.32 -18.61 -55.10
CA LEU A 40 20.18 -20.06 -54.93
C LEU A 40 20.73 -20.77 -56.19
N ALA A 41 21.77 -21.59 -56.02
CA ALA A 41 22.18 -22.56 -57.02
C ALA A 41 21.60 -23.93 -56.63
N VAL A 42 20.67 -24.46 -57.42
CA VAL A 42 20.10 -25.79 -57.21
C VAL A 42 20.67 -26.71 -58.29
N SER A 43 21.44 -27.72 -57.86
CA SER A 43 21.94 -28.79 -58.73
C SER A 43 21.05 -30.00 -58.58
N VAL A 44 20.31 -30.36 -59.63
CA VAL A 44 19.44 -31.54 -59.63
C VAL A 44 20.14 -32.68 -60.37
N LEU A 45 20.35 -33.80 -59.68
CA LEU A 45 20.85 -35.05 -60.27
C LEU A 45 19.66 -35.88 -60.75
N THR A 46 19.46 -35.96 -62.06
CA THR A 46 18.47 -36.87 -62.63
C THR A 46 19.15 -38.18 -63.03
N GLN A 47 18.76 -39.30 -62.42
CA GLN A 47 19.15 -40.63 -62.87
C GLN A 47 18.23 -41.08 -64.01
N SER A 48 18.80 -41.33 -65.19
CA SER A 48 18.15 -42.08 -66.27
C SER A 48 18.56 -43.56 -66.21
N PRO A 49 17.72 -44.52 -66.64
CA PRO A 49 18.06 -45.95 -66.64
C PRO A 49 19.18 -46.37 -67.62
N SER A 50 19.76 -45.45 -68.39
CA SER A 50 20.91 -45.70 -69.26
C SER A 50 22.07 -44.77 -68.90
N GLU A 51 23.29 -45.32 -68.80
CA GLU A 51 24.52 -44.83 -68.15
C GLU A 51 25.10 -43.44 -68.52
N HIS A 52 24.29 -42.39 -68.69
CA HIS A 52 24.77 -41.01 -68.80
C HIS A 52 24.07 -40.10 -67.79
N ARG A 53 24.86 -39.56 -66.84
CA ARG A 53 24.45 -38.50 -65.91
C ARG A 53 24.56 -37.15 -66.64
N THR A 54 23.52 -36.33 -66.61
CA THR A 54 23.56 -34.94 -67.11
C THR A 54 23.32 -33.99 -65.94
N PHE A 55 24.15 -32.96 -65.83
CA PHE A 55 24.00 -31.91 -64.82
C PHE A 55 23.31 -30.70 -65.44
N VAL A 56 22.24 -30.22 -64.82
CA VAL A 56 21.59 -28.96 -65.18
C VAL A 56 21.64 -28.03 -63.98
N THR A 57 22.28 -26.87 -64.16
CA THR A 57 22.40 -25.84 -63.13
C THR A 57 21.44 -24.70 -63.47
N ALA A 58 20.49 -24.43 -62.58
CA ALA A 58 19.57 -23.30 -62.70
C ALA A 58 19.97 -22.20 -61.72
N LYS A 59 20.07 -20.96 -62.20
CA LYS A 59 20.24 -19.77 -61.37
C LYS A 59 18.89 -19.05 -61.24
N ILE A 60 18.43 -18.87 -60.00
CA ILE A 60 17.22 -18.13 -59.66
C ILE A 60 17.63 -16.86 -58.93
N ASN A 61 17.23 -15.70 -59.46
CA ASN A 61 17.45 -14.41 -58.82
C ASN A 61 16.11 -13.87 -58.30
N LEU A 62 16.06 -13.54 -57.01
CA LEU A 62 14.90 -12.95 -56.34
C LEU A 62 15.23 -11.51 -55.93
N THR A 63 14.38 -10.55 -56.32
CA THR A 63 14.45 -9.16 -55.86
C THR A 63 13.16 -8.78 -55.15
N VAL A 64 13.30 -7.90 -54.14
CA VAL A 64 12.28 -7.62 -53.11
C VAL A 64 11.00 -6.97 -53.65
N GLU A 65 10.96 -6.56 -54.93
CA GLU A 65 9.74 -6.02 -55.55
C GLU A 65 9.37 -6.75 -56.85
N THR A 66 8.43 -7.69 -56.71
CA THR A 66 7.44 -8.15 -57.71
C THR A 66 7.87 -8.90 -58.99
N SER A 67 9.09 -9.42 -59.14
CA SER A 67 9.37 -10.36 -60.26
C SER A 67 10.38 -11.47 -59.92
N VAL A 68 10.14 -12.66 -60.47
CA VAL A 68 11.05 -13.83 -60.41
C VAL A 68 11.59 -14.07 -61.82
N SER A 69 12.92 -14.12 -61.96
CA SER A 69 13.56 -14.48 -63.24
C SER A 69 14.44 -15.72 -63.08
N VAL A 70 14.33 -16.67 -64.01
CA VAL A 70 15.06 -17.94 -63.99
C VAL A 70 15.86 -18.08 -65.28
N SER A 71 17.14 -18.44 -65.17
CA SER A 71 18.03 -18.65 -66.32
C SER A 71 18.77 -19.99 -66.18
N PHE A 72 18.97 -20.66 -67.31
CA PHE A 72 19.59 -21.99 -67.36
C PHE A 72 20.86 -21.96 -68.22
N SER A 73 21.92 -22.64 -67.79
CA SER A 73 23.12 -22.90 -68.61
C SER A 73 23.41 -24.39 -68.66
N ARG A 74 23.76 -24.90 -69.85
CA ARG A 74 23.97 -26.33 -70.13
C ARG A 74 25.46 -26.60 -70.37
N GLU A 75 26.03 -27.61 -69.71
CA GLU A 75 27.33 -28.16 -70.10
C GLU A 75 27.16 -29.59 -70.64
N HIS A 76 27.63 -29.77 -71.88
CA HIS A 76 27.73 -31.00 -72.67
C HIS A 76 26.47 -31.66 -73.27
N ASN A 77 26.67 -32.17 -74.50
CA ASN A 77 25.69 -32.48 -75.55
C ASN A 77 25.08 -33.90 -75.50
N SER A 78 23.96 -34.02 -76.22
CA SER A 78 23.31 -35.23 -76.78
C SER A 78 22.30 -36.03 -75.93
N LEU A 79 21.06 -35.53 -75.84
CA LEU A 79 19.82 -36.33 -75.68
C LEU A 79 18.66 -35.66 -76.46
N PRO A 80 17.72 -36.42 -77.07
CA PRO A 80 16.61 -35.87 -77.87
C PRO A 80 15.57 -35.11 -77.04
N GLN A 81 14.88 -34.14 -77.66
CA GLN A 81 14.03 -33.11 -77.01
C GLN A 81 12.79 -33.63 -76.26
N ASP A 82 12.38 -34.89 -76.43
CA ASP A 82 11.02 -35.31 -76.08
C ASP A 82 10.85 -35.88 -74.66
N ILE A 83 11.94 -35.98 -73.87
CA ILE A 83 11.92 -36.40 -72.45
C ILE A 83 11.97 -35.19 -71.48
N LEU A 84 12.13 -33.96 -72.00
CA LEU A 84 12.34 -32.76 -71.18
C LEU A 84 11.04 -32.11 -70.66
N GLU A 85 9.90 -32.30 -71.31
CA GLU A 85 8.69 -31.52 -70.98
C GLU A 85 7.91 -32.03 -69.75
N THR A 86 7.93 -33.33 -69.46
CA THR A 86 7.13 -33.88 -68.34
C THR A 86 7.80 -33.79 -66.96
N ASP A 87 9.13 -33.79 -66.87
CA ASP A 87 9.85 -33.74 -65.58
C ASP A 87 10.28 -32.31 -65.18
N MET A 88 10.51 -31.42 -66.15
CA MET A 88 10.73 -29.99 -65.86
C MET A 88 9.47 -29.32 -65.31
N GLY A 89 8.27 -29.71 -65.75
CA GLY A 89 7.01 -29.12 -65.28
C GLY A 89 6.73 -29.38 -63.79
N LYS A 90 7.12 -30.53 -63.25
CA LYS A 90 6.99 -30.86 -61.82
C LYS A 90 8.02 -30.11 -60.98
N THR A 91 9.25 -30.05 -61.47
CA THR A 91 10.36 -29.35 -60.80
C THR A 91 10.12 -27.84 -60.73
N ILE A 92 9.60 -27.23 -61.80
CA ILE A 92 9.25 -25.80 -61.86
C ILE A 92 8.09 -25.47 -60.92
N ARG A 93 7.04 -26.31 -60.85
CA ARG A 93 5.91 -26.10 -59.93
C ARG A 93 6.33 -26.24 -58.47
N PHE A 94 7.22 -27.19 -58.16
CA PHE A 94 7.75 -27.36 -56.81
C PHE A 94 8.62 -26.17 -56.37
N LEU A 95 9.46 -25.65 -57.27
CA LEU A 95 10.30 -24.47 -56.99
C LEU A 95 9.47 -23.18 -56.83
N ILE A 96 8.42 -22.98 -57.63
CA ILE A 96 7.52 -21.83 -57.49
C ILE A 96 6.70 -21.93 -56.19
N PHE A 97 6.21 -23.12 -55.84
CA PHE A 97 5.45 -23.33 -54.60
C PHE A 97 6.33 -23.11 -53.36
N SER A 98 7.56 -23.61 -53.37
CA SER A 98 8.55 -23.37 -52.31
C SER A 98 8.93 -21.88 -52.21
N ALA A 99 9.11 -21.18 -53.34
CA ALA A 99 9.39 -19.74 -53.33
C ALA A 99 8.20 -18.90 -52.82
N LEU A 100 6.96 -19.28 -53.11
CA LEU A 100 5.76 -18.62 -52.59
C LEU A 100 5.57 -18.86 -51.09
N VAL A 101 5.83 -20.09 -50.62
CA VAL A 101 5.76 -20.43 -49.19
C VAL A 101 6.85 -19.70 -48.39
N VAL A 102 8.06 -19.59 -48.94
CA VAL A 102 9.14 -18.79 -48.34
C VAL A 102 8.84 -17.29 -48.38
N GLY A 103 8.25 -16.77 -49.46
CA GLY A 103 7.82 -15.37 -49.56
C GLY A 103 6.70 -15.02 -48.56
N LEU A 104 5.75 -15.92 -48.34
CA LEU A 104 4.69 -15.77 -47.33
C LEU A 104 5.22 -15.93 -45.89
N ALA A 105 6.21 -16.80 -45.66
CA ALA A 105 6.86 -16.94 -44.35
C ALA A 105 7.76 -15.74 -44.00
N CYS A 106 8.37 -15.07 -44.99
CA CYS A 106 9.14 -13.84 -44.80
C CYS A 106 8.27 -12.60 -44.55
N GLY A 107 6.99 -12.60 -44.96
CA GLY A 107 6.11 -11.43 -44.84
C GLY A 107 5.68 -11.06 -43.41
N ALA A 108 5.88 -11.94 -42.42
CA ALA A 108 5.40 -11.75 -41.04
C ALA A 108 6.51 -11.43 -40.01
N PHE A 109 7.79 -11.38 -40.40
CA PHE A 109 8.86 -10.99 -39.48
C PHE A 109 9.03 -9.46 -39.45
N HIS A 110 8.60 -8.83 -38.37
CA HIS A 110 8.90 -7.41 -38.14
C HIS A 110 10.41 -7.21 -38.00
N LYS A 111 10.94 -6.14 -38.61
CA LYS A 111 12.37 -5.85 -38.73
C LYS A 111 13.07 -5.84 -37.37
N ARG A 112 14.14 -6.64 -37.25
CA ARG A 112 15.18 -6.43 -36.23
C ARG A 112 15.69 -4.99 -36.36
N GLN A 113 15.84 -4.30 -35.24
CA GLN A 113 16.30 -2.92 -35.20
C GLN A 113 17.73 -2.87 -34.69
N ASP A 114 18.65 -2.60 -35.62
CA ASP A 114 20.06 -2.39 -35.31
C ASP A 114 20.26 -1.05 -34.60
N SER A 115 21.20 -1.03 -33.67
CA SER A 115 21.57 0.15 -32.89
C SER A 115 20.42 0.76 -32.09
N VAL A 116 19.49 -0.06 -31.61
CA VAL A 116 18.32 0.38 -30.83
C VAL A 116 18.21 -0.42 -29.54
N ASP A 117 17.97 0.28 -28.44
CA ASP A 117 17.61 -0.29 -27.13
C ASP A 117 16.20 0.10 -26.72
N TYR A 118 15.47 -0.84 -26.13
CA TYR A 118 14.22 -0.57 -25.43
C TYR A 118 14.51 -0.57 -23.92
N PRO A 119 14.76 0.59 -23.28
CA PRO A 119 15.29 0.63 -21.91
C PRO A 119 14.25 0.19 -20.88
N GLY A 120 14.68 -0.49 -19.82
CA GLY A 120 13.83 -0.94 -18.72
C GLY A 120 12.80 -2.01 -19.11
N GLY A 121 11.85 -2.30 -18.21
CA GLY A 121 10.77 -3.26 -18.46
C GLY A 121 11.21 -4.72 -18.56
N ASP A 122 12.38 -5.06 -18.01
CA ASP A 122 12.95 -6.39 -18.11
C ASP A 122 12.15 -7.41 -17.28
N LEU A 123 11.93 -8.60 -17.84
CA LEU A 123 11.31 -9.71 -17.12
C LEU A 123 12.22 -10.20 -15.98
N ASP A 124 11.62 -10.84 -14.98
CA ASP A 124 12.36 -11.41 -13.86
C ASP A 124 13.44 -12.41 -14.35
N GLY A 125 14.65 -12.28 -13.79
CA GLY A 125 15.80 -13.11 -14.15
C GLY A 125 16.57 -12.64 -15.38
N MET A 126 16.32 -11.42 -15.86
CA MET A 126 17.14 -10.78 -16.91
C MET A 126 18.34 -10.01 -16.32
N PRO A 127 19.45 -9.86 -17.08
CA PRO A 127 19.70 -10.47 -18.39
C PRO A 127 19.99 -11.97 -18.31
N ILE A 128 19.63 -12.69 -19.38
CA ILE A 128 20.06 -14.06 -19.63
C ILE A 128 21.22 -14.09 -20.61
N SER A 129 22.08 -15.11 -20.51
CA SER A 129 23.15 -15.33 -21.48
C SER A 129 22.62 -16.09 -22.70
N VAL A 130 22.93 -15.60 -23.90
CA VAL A 130 22.57 -16.19 -25.20
C VAL A 130 23.79 -16.23 -26.13
N SER A 131 23.81 -17.19 -27.03
CA SER A 131 24.88 -17.35 -28.03
C SER A 131 24.79 -16.35 -29.19
N ASN A 132 23.59 -15.89 -29.53
CA ASN A 132 23.32 -14.92 -30.60
C ASN A 132 21.93 -14.28 -30.44
N SER A 133 21.64 -13.29 -31.29
CA SER A 133 20.36 -12.58 -31.30
C SER A 133 19.16 -13.46 -31.65
N SER A 134 19.35 -14.48 -32.50
CA SER A 134 18.29 -15.43 -32.87
C SER A 134 17.85 -16.28 -31.68
N GLU A 135 18.77 -16.62 -30.77
CA GLU A 135 18.43 -17.31 -29.51
C GLU A 135 17.61 -16.40 -28.58
N CYS A 136 18.00 -15.13 -28.44
CA CYS A 136 17.24 -14.13 -27.66
C CYS A 136 15.80 -14.00 -28.18
N GLN A 137 15.64 -13.90 -29.50
CA GLN A 137 14.34 -13.86 -30.16
C GLN A 137 13.50 -15.11 -29.89
N LYS A 138 14.07 -16.32 -30.04
CA LYS A 138 13.35 -17.57 -29.78
C LYS A 138 12.85 -17.66 -28.34
N LYS A 139 13.66 -17.24 -27.37
CA LYS A 139 13.27 -17.22 -25.95
C LYS A 139 12.17 -16.20 -25.65
N CYS A 140 12.10 -15.10 -26.40
CA CYS A 140 10.97 -14.18 -26.31
C CYS A 140 9.70 -14.79 -26.93
N LEU A 141 9.80 -15.37 -28.12
CA LEU A 141 8.66 -15.96 -28.83
C LEU A 141 8.02 -17.13 -28.06
N SER A 142 8.79 -17.86 -27.24
CA SER A 142 8.28 -18.96 -26.41
C SER A 142 7.56 -18.50 -25.14
N ARG A 143 7.49 -17.20 -24.88
CA ARG A 143 6.90 -16.61 -23.67
C ARG A 143 5.70 -15.73 -24.03
N SER A 144 4.55 -16.01 -23.42
CA SER A 144 3.33 -15.20 -23.59
C SER A 144 3.42 -13.83 -22.92
N ASP A 145 4.31 -13.66 -21.96
CA ASP A 145 4.55 -12.42 -21.21
C ASP A 145 5.71 -11.57 -21.79
N CYS A 146 6.38 -12.05 -22.84
CA CYS A 146 7.46 -11.30 -23.51
C CYS A 146 6.88 -10.41 -24.63
N THR A 147 7.01 -9.11 -24.49
CA THR A 147 6.54 -8.11 -25.47
C THR A 147 7.63 -7.69 -26.45
N GLY A 148 8.89 -7.90 -26.11
CA GLY A 148 10.04 -7.58 -26.94
C GLY A 148 11.34 -8.05 -26.31
N TRP A 149 12.46 -7.81 -26.96
CA TRP A 149 13.77 -8.19 -26.45
C TRP A 149 14.85 -7.23 -26.94
N SER A 150 15.93 -7.15 -26.18
CA SER A 150 17.15 -6.41 -26.50
C SER A 150 18.36 -7.29 -26.21
N VAL A 151 19.35 -7.34 -27.09
CA VAL A 151 20.57 -8.13 -26.91
C VAL A 151 21.81 -7.27 -27.12
N ASP A 152 22.87 -7.57 -26.40
CA ASP A 152 24.18 -6.96 -26.58
C ASP A 152 24.83 -7.40 -27.89
N THR A 153 25.37 -6.45 -28.65
CA THR A 153 26.09 -6.70 -29.91
C THR A 153 27.57 -6.31 -29.89
N CYS A 154 28.07 -5.73 -28.79
CA CYS A 154 29.45 -5.24 -28.65
C CYS A 154 30.32 -6.15 -27.76
N GLY A 155 30.08 -7.46 -27.80
CA GLY A 155 30.89 -8.46 -27.09
C GLY A 155 30.27 -9.00 -25.79
N GLY A 156 29.03 -8.62 -25.47
CA GLY A 156 28.23 -9.27 -24.43
C GLY A 156 27.39 -10.43 -24.99
N SER A 157 27.09 -11.44 -24.15
CA SER A 157 26.07 -12.47 -24.42
C SER A 157 24.74 -12.16 -23.75
N SER A 158 24.56 -10.94 -23.22
CA SER A 158 23.40 -10.57 -22.43
C SER A 158 22.19 -10.27 -23.31
N CYS A 159 21.08 -10.94 -23.03
CA CYS A 159 19.77 -10.76 -23.63
C CYS A 159 18.77 -10.37 -22.53
N TRP A 160 18.03 -9.31 -22.78
CA TRP A 160 16.97 -8.79 -21.93
C TRP A 160 15.64 -9.04 -22.62
N LEU A 161 14.86 -9.96 -22.07
CA LEU A 161 13.47 -10.14 -22.46
C LEU A 161 12.63 -9.07 -21.77
N LYS A 162 11.80 -8.38 -22.53
CA LYS A 162 11.00 -7.26 -22.07
C LYS A 162 9.58 -7.72 -21.80
N GLY A 163 9.07 -7.40 -20.62
CA GLY A 163 7.64 -7.39 -20.33
C GLY A 163 7.00 -6.09 -20.83
N PRO A 164 5.70 -5.89 -20.64
CA PRO A 164 4.93 -4.80 -21.26
C PRO A 164 5.29 -3.38 -20.80
N GLN A 165 6.32 -3.19 -19.98
CA GLN A 165 6.67 -1.92 -19.31
C GLN A 165 8.06 -1.41 -19.73
N PHE A 166 8.39 -1.43 -21.02
CA PHE A 166 9.67 -0.92 -21.54
C PHE A 166 9.53 0.53 -22.07
N GLY A 167 10.65 1.26 -22.09
CA GLY A 167 10.73 2.64 -22.57
C GLY A 167 10.82 2.75 -24.09
N VAL A 168 10.66 3.96 -24.63
CA VAL A 168 10.73 4.24 -26.08
C VAL A 168 12.05 3.73 -26.66
N ALA A 169 12.02 3.28 -27.92
CA ALA A 169 13.24 2.97 -28.67
C ALA A 169 14.25 4.11 -28.57
N THR A 170 15.44 3.81 -28.04
CA THR A 170 16.56 4.76 -27.93
C THR A 170 17.74 4.30 -28.80
N PRO A 171 18.46 5.22 -29.46
CA PRO A 171 19.68 4.87 -30.17
C PRO A 171 20.74 4.30 -29.21
N SER A 172 21.25 3.11 -29.51
CA SER A 172 22.30 2.44 -28.75
C SER A 172 23.12 1.57 -29.68
N SER A 173 24.34 2.01 -30.01
CA SER A 173 25.22 1.35 -30.99
C SER A 173 25.67 -0.07 -30.62
N CYS A 174 25.38 -0.51 -29.40
CA CYS A 174 25.72 -1.85 -28.87
C CYS A 174 24.49 -2.69 -28.53
N ARG A 175 23.35 -2.40 -29.17
CA ARG A 175 22.10 -3.11 -28.96
C ARG A 175 21.43 -3.47 -30.28
N LEU A 176 20.85 -4.66 -30.29
CA LEU A 176 19.93 -5.14 -31.30
C LEU A 176 18.62 -5.52 -30.60
N SER A 177 17.51 -5.01 -31.09
CA SER A 177 16.21 -5.21 -30.45
C SER A 177 15.12 -5.60 -31.45
N ALA A 178 14.06 -6.25 -30.96
CA ALA A 178 12.82 -6.43 -31.71
C ALA A 178 11.61 -6.62 -30.78
N LEU A 179 10.42 -6.32 -31.31
CA LEU A 179 9.13 -6.55 -30.62
C LEU A 179 8.57 -7.94 -30.95
N ASN A 180 7.84 -8.54 -30.01
CA ASN A 180 7.24 -9.87 -30.20
C ASN A 180 5.94 -9.78 -31.02
N PRO A 181 5.87 -10.35 -32.23
CA PRO A 181 4.67 -10.28 -33.08
C PRO A 181 3.49 -11.09 -32.55
N ASN A 182 3.73 -12.07 -31.67
CA ASN A 182 2.69 -12.89 -31.07
C ASN A 182 2.06 -12.24 -29.83
N TYR A 183 2.56 -11.08 -29.40
CA TYR A 183 2.00 -10.38 -28.26
C TYR A 183 0.68 -9.71 -28.64
N VAL A 184 -0.42 -10.27 -28.13
CA VAL A 184 -1.75 -9.67 -28.20
C VAL A 184 -2.01 -8.93 -26.90
N GLY A 185 -1.82 -7.61 -26.90
CA GLY A 185 -2.11 -6.79 -25.73
C GLY A 185 -3.61 -6.54 -25.56
N ALA A 186 -3.99 -6.14 -24.34
CA ALA A 186 -5.37 -5.88 -23.98
C ALA A 186 -5.78 -4.43 -24.33
N TRP A 187 -5.98 -4.17 -25.63
CA TRP A 187 -6.39 -2.87 -26.18
C TRP A 187 -7.73 -2.94 -26.93
N ASP A 188 -8.40 -1.80 -27.03
CA ASP A 188 -9.66 -1.60 -27.73
C ASP A 188 -9.37 -1.27 -29.21
N ALA A 189 -9.63 -2.23 -30.10
CA ALA A 189 -9.48 -2.00 -31.53
C ALA A 189 -10.59 -1.08 -32.07
N HIS A 190 -10.28 -0.27 -33.08
CA HIS A 190 -11.25 0.62 -33.74
C HIS A 190 -12.03 1.52 -32.77
N THR A 191 -11.30 2.04 -31.78
CA THR A 191 -11.84 2.80 -30.66
C THR A 191 -10.95 4.00 -30.40
N GLU A 192 -11.53 5.20 -30.43
CA GLU A 192 -10.89 6.44 -30.03
C GLU A 192 -11.29 6.79 -28.59
N ARG A 193 -10.30 7.25 -27.81
CA ARG A 193 -10.53 7.92 -26.52
C ARG A 193 -10.03 9.35 -26.70
N GLY A 194 -10.91 10.32 -26.94
CA GLY A 194 -10.52 11.68 -27.29
C GLY A 194 -10.18 12.58 -26.10
N GLY A 195 -9.18 13.47 -26.24
CA GLY A 195 -8.81 14.48 -25.24
C GLY A 195 -7.89 13.99 -24.12
N TYR A 196 -7.56 14.90 -23.18
CA TYR A 196 -6.66 14.68 -22.04
C TYR A 196 -5.24 14.22 -22.41
N ASP A 197 -4.76 14.62 -23.58
CA ASP A 197 -3.42 14.31 -24.03
C ASP A 197 -2.38 14.91 -23.08
N LEU A 198 -1.39 14.10 -22.71
CA LEU A 198 -0.27 14.55 -21.91
C LEU A 198 0.55 15.60 -22.68
N PRO A 199 1.36 16.42 -21.97
CA PRO A 199 2.28 17.33 -22.64
C PRO A 199 3.18 16.60 -23.66
N ASN A 200 3.42 17.25 -24.80
CA ASN A 200 4.26 16.74 -25.91
C ASN A 200 3.67 15.54 -26.67
N MET A 201 2.35 15.49 -26.85
CA MET A 201 1.66 14.54 -27.73
C MET A 201 1.26 15.18 -29.08
N PRO A 202 1.18 14.41 -30.18
CA PRO A 202 1.50 12.99 -30.29
C PRO A 202 3.01 12.70 -30.35
N VAL A 203 3.38 11.47 -30.00
CA VAL A 203 4.69 10.89 -30.28
C VAL A 203 4.59 10.07 -31.57
N THR A 204 5.45 10.35 -32.55
CA THR A 204 5.56 9.53 -33.77
C THR A 204 6.24 8.20 -33.45
N MET A 205 5.56 7.10 -33.76
CA MET A 205 6.09 5.75 -33.61
C MET A 205 6.77 5.30 -34.89
N ASN A 206 8.05 5.00 -34.83
CA ASN A 206 8.87 4.62 -35.99
C ASN A 206 9.08 3.10 -36.10
N SER A 207 8.51 2.32 -35.18
CA SER A 207 8.61 0.86 -35.20
C SER A 207 7.55 0.21 -36.09
N GLY A 208 7.79 -1.06 -36.47
CA GLY A 208 6.79 -1.87 -37.18
C GLY A 208 5.59 -2.27 -36.31
N ALA A 209 5.59 -1.99 -34.99
CA ALA A 209 4.52 -2.38 -34.06
C ALA A 209 4.09 -1.20 -33.17
N PRO A 210 3.45 -0.16 -33.75
CA PRO A 210 3.14 1.10 -33.07
C PRO A 210 2.16 0.95 -31.89
N LEU A 211 1.29 -0.06 -31.91
CA LEU A 211 0.36 -0.35 -30.81
C LEU A 211 1.10 -0.81 -29.54
N VAL A 212 2.05 -1.74 -29.71
CA VAL A 212 2.84 -2.30 -28.60
C VAL A 212 3.74 -1.22 -28.02
N GLU A 213 4.37 -0.41 -28.87
CA GLU A 213 5.24 0.69 -28.46
C GLU A 213 4.47 1.77 -27.69
N CYS A 214 3.27 2.15 -28.16
CA CYS A 214 2.43 3.13 -27.47
C CYS A 214 1.90 2.61 -26.13
N GLN A 215 1.50 1.32 -26.07
CA GLN A 215 1.11 0.67 -24.82
C GLN A 215 2.25 0.69 -23.81
N ALA A 216 3.44 0.22 -24.20
CA ALA A 216 4.60 0.15 -23.33
C ALA A 216 5.04 1.55 -22.85
N LEU A 217 4.99 2.54 -23.75
CA LEU A 217 5.27 3.93 -23.39
C LEU A 217 4.27 4.49 -22.38
N CYS A 218 2.97 4.18 -22.50
CA CYS A 218 2.01 4.56 -21.48
C CYS A 218 2.29 3.84 -20.15
N TYR A 219 2.63 2.55 -20.22
CA TYR A 219 2.82 1.70 -19.04
C TYR A 219 4.09 2.06 -18.25
N SER A 220 5.10 2.61 -18.92
CA SER A 220 6.33 3.13 -18.28
C SER A 220 6.15 4.51 -17.63
N ARG A 221 4.98 5.14 -17.78
CA ARG A 221 4.69 6.49 -17.29
C ARG A 221 3.62 6.48 -16.19
N GLY A 222 3.99 6.93 -15.00
CA GLY A 222 3.06 7.03 -13.87
C GLY A 222 1.94 8.07 -14.06
N ASP A 223 2.10 9.02 -14.98
CA ASP A 223 1.11 10.04 -15.33
C ASP A 223 0.22 9.63 -16.52
N CYS A 224 0.42 8.45 -17.12
CA CYS A 224 -0.40 7.96 -18.22
C CYS A 224 -1.49 7.01 -17.71
N ALA A 225 -2.75 7.41 -17.89
CA ALA A 225 -3.93 6.61 -17.54
C ALA A 225 -4.51 5.87 -18.75
N SER A 226 -4.38 6.39 -19.97
CA SER A 226 -4.76 5.71 -21.20
C SER A 226 -3.91 6.16 -22.38
N TRP A 227 -4.04 5.47 -23.52
CA TRP A 227 -3.31 5.79 -24.74
C TRP A 227 -4.18 5.55 -25.96
N ALA A 228 -3.89 6.24 -27.06
CA ALA A 228 -4.51 6.04 -28.36
C ALA A 228 -3.46 6.10 -29.48
N VAL A 229 -3.56 5.23 -30.47
CA VAL A 229 -2.71 5.22 -31.66
C VAL A 229 -3.58 5.46 -32.88
N ARG A 230 -3.20 6.45 -33.68
CA ARG A 230 -3.76 6.71 -34.99
C ARG A 230 -2.93 5.98 -36.05
N LEU A 231 -3.59 5.19 -36.90
CA LEU A 231 -3.00 4.40 -37.99
C LEU A 231 -3.54 4.78 -39.38
N CYS A 232 -4.10 5.98 -39.52
CA CYS A 232 -4.72 6.45 -40.76
C CYS A 232 -3.68 7.09 -41.69
N ASN A 233 -3.82 6.98 -43.01
CA ASN A 233 -3.04 7.74 -44.00
C ASN A 233 -1.50 7.66 -43.85
N ASN A 234 -0.96 6.48 -43.50
CA ASN A 234 0.46 6.26 -43.17
C ASN A 234 0.97 7.07 -41.95
N GLU A 235 0.08 7.58 -41.11
CA GLU A 235 0.41 8.19 -39.83
C GLU A 235 0.50 7.12 -38.74
N THR A 236 1.51 7.20 -37.87
CA THR A 236 1.72 6.33 -36.70
C THR A 236 1.87 7.18 -35.43
N SER A 237 0.84 7.96 -35.12
CA SER A 237 0.85 8.90 -33.99
C SER A 237 0.28 8.25 -32.72
N CYS A 238 1.09 8.19 -31.67
CA CYS A 238 0.71 7.75 -30.33
C CYS A 238 0.38 8.96 -29.43
N TYR A 239 -0.77 8.89 -28.76
CA TYR A 239 -1.28 9.92 -27.86
C TYR A 239 -1.48 9.32 -26.47
N LEU A 240 -0.57 9.62 -25.56
CA LEU A 240 -0.68 9.28 -24.14
C LEU A 240 -1.60 10.26 -23.42
N LYS A 241 -2.38 9.78 -22.46
CA LYS A 241 -3.44 10.56 -21.82
C LYS A 241 -3.34 10.49 -20.32
N GLY A 242 -3.54 11.64 -19.67
CA GLY A 242 -3.56 11.76 -18.21
C GLY A 242 -4.85 11.26 -17.55
N ALA A 243 -5.87 10.90 -18.35
CA ALA A 243 -7.13 10.35 -17.89
C ALA A 243 -7.58 9.16 -18.77
N VAL A 244 -8.73 8.56 -18.48
CA VAL A 244 -9.40 7.58 -19.35
C VAL A 244 -10.68 8.19 -19.93
N PRO A 245 -10.61 8.82 -21.11
CA PRO A 245 -11.79 9.35 -21.79
C PRO A 245 -12.72 8.23 -22.26
N ASN A 246 -13.97 8.61 -22.54
CA ASN A 246 -14.97 7.72 -23.13
C ASN A 246 -14.45 7.10 -24.43
N ALA A 247 -14.64 5.79 -24.56
CA ALA A 247 -14.43 5.07 -25.80
C ALA A 247 -15.54 5.41 -26.81
N VAL A 248 -15.17 5.90 -27.99
CA VAL A 248 -16.05 6.09 -29.13
C VAL A 248 -15.56 5.27 -30.32
N PRO A 249 -16.46 4.70 -31.15
CA PRO A 249 -16.05 3.96 -32.34
C PRO A 249 -15.19 4.82 -33.29
N SER A 250 -14.15 4.23 -33.87
CA SER A 250 -13.26 4.90 -34.82
C SER A 250 -12.70 3.92 -35.84
N ASP A 251 -12.64 4.28 -37.12
CA ASP A 251 -12.24 3.35 -38.18
C ASP A 251 -10.74 3.03 -38.17
N CYS A 252 -9.89 3.95 -37.68
CA CYS A 252 -8.43 3.85 -37.79
C CYS A 252 -7.66 4.30 -36.54
N ILE A 253 -8.36 4.45 -35.42
CA ILE A 253 -7.75 4.70 -34.11
C ILE A 253 -7.96 3.47 -33.24
N HIS A 254 -6.91 3.06 -32.55
CA HIS A 254 -6.95 2.02 -31.53
C HIS A 254 -6.54 2.65 -30.21
N SER A 255 -7.12 2.21 -29.10
CA SER A 255 -6.79 2.79 -27.80
C SER A 255 -6.70 1.72 -26.73
N GLY A 256 -6.12 2.08 -25.60
CA GLY A 256 -6.00 1.16 -24.48
C GLY A 256 -5.90 1.91 -23.16
N VAL A 257 -6.17 1.21 -22.07
CA VAL A 257 -6.09 1.76 -20.72
C VAL A 257 -4.80 1.27 -20.05
N ASN A 258 -4.16 2.15 -19.28
CA ASN A 258 -3.04 1.77 -18.42
C ASN A 258 -3.55 0.99 -17.21
N ARG A 259 -3.32 -0.33 -17.25
CA ARG A 259 -3.75 -1.26 -16.20
C ARG A 259 -2.75 -1.35 -15.04
N ILE A 260 -1.61 -0.65 -15.11
CA ILE A 260 -0.57 -0.67 -14.06
C ILE A 260 -0.71 0.53 -13.12
N THR A 261 -1.10 1.69 -13.65
CA THR A 261 -1.58 2.83 -12.84
C THR A 261 -3.00 2.60 -12.30
N PHE A 262 -3.56 1.42 -12.55
CA PHE A 262 -4.82 0.96 -12.00
C PHE A 262 -4.70 0.72 -10.50
N ASN A 263 -4.98 1.78 -9.72
CA ASN A 263 -4.99 1.75 -8.26
C ASN A 263 -6.41 1.57 -7.67
N GLY A 264 -7.41 1.40 -8.53
CA GLY A 264 -8.82 1.39 -8.14
C GLY A 264 -9.49 0.05 -8.39
N GLY A 265 -9.11 -1.00 -7.66
CA GLY A 265 -9.76 -2.30 -7.72
C GLY A 265 -11.29 -2.18 -7.68
N TRP A 266 -11.98 -2.89 -8.57
CA TRP A 266 -13.43 -3.02 -8.55
C TRP A 266 -13.83 -4.42 -8.07
N ASN A 267 -14.99 -4.50 -7.44
CA ASN A 267 -15.58 -5.75 -7.02
C ASN A 267 -16.79 -6.03 -7.91
N MET A 268 -16.82 -7.24 -8.45
CA MET A 268 -17.94 -7.74 -9.24
C MET A 268 -19.08 -8.18 -8.31
N ALA A 269 -20.30 -8.13 -8.84
CA ALA A 269 -21.50 -8.59 -8.16
C ALA A 269 -21.80 -7.87 -6.83
N VAL A 270 -21.39 -6.61 -6.70
CA VAL A 270 -21.67 -5.78 -5.52
C VAL A 270 -22.02 -4.34 -5.90
N ASP A 271 -22.93 -3.74 -5.14
CA ASP A 271 -23.34 -2.34 -5.23
C ASP A 271 -22.97 -1.55 -3.98
N ARG A 272 -22.80 -0.24 -4.13
CA ARG A 272 -22.56 0.71 -3.03
C ARG A 272 -23.71 1.69 -3.01
N GLY A 273 -24.66 1.51 -2.12
CA GLY A 273 -25.84 2.37 -2.03
C GLY A 273 -25.51 3.80 -1.57
N MET A 274 -26.41 4.74 -1.90
CA MET A 274 -26.38 6.17 -1.52
C MET A 274 -25.23 6.99 -2.12
N GLY A 275 -25.35 8.33 -2.00
CA GLY A 275 -24.30 9.27 -2.40
C GLY A 275 -24.16 9.50 -3.90
N ASP A 276 -25.12 9.04 -4.71
CA ASP A 276 -25.10 9.24 -6.16
C ASP A 276 -24.97 10.71 -6.50
N ALA A 277 -24.13 10.99 -7.47
CA ALA A 277 -23.92 12.31 -7.97
C ALA A 277 -25.26 12.88 -8.51
N PRO A 278 -25.59 14.15 -8.21
CA PRO A 278 -26.90 14.72 -8.51
C PRO A 278 -27.23 14.76 -10.01
N GLN A 279 -26.22 14.63 -10.88
CA GLN A 279 -26.40 14.50 -12.33
C GLN A 279 -26.95 13.15 -12.80
N GLY A 280 -27.09 12.15 -11.92
CA GLY A 280 -27.56 10.81 -12.27
C GLY A 280 -26.53 9.94 -13.01
N PRO A 281 -26.91 8.73 -13.47
CA PRO A 281 -25.98 7.80 -14.10
C PRO A 281 -25.53 8.26 -15.49
N ILE A 282 -24.23 8.15 -15.75
CA ILE A 282 -23.62 8.28 -17.07
C ILE A 282 -24.00 7.05 -17.89
N LYS A 283 -24.56 7.25 -19.08
CA LYS A 283 -24.84 6.16 -20.02
C LYS A 283 -23.76 6.10 -21.10
N PHE A 284 -23.00 5.01 -21.12
CA PHE A 284 -21.98 4.79 -22.13
C PHE A 284 -22.56 4.15 -23.40
N THR A 285 -21.92 4.40 -24.53
CA THR A 285 -22.22 3.81 -25.84
C THR A 285 -21.23 2.69 -26.18
N GLY A 286 -21.65 1.71 -26.99
CA GLY A 286 -20.77 0.62 -27.43
C GLY A 286 -20.46 -0.42 -26.35
N ASN A 287 -19.31 -1.10 -26.47
CA ASN A 287 -18.86 -2.14 -25.53
C ASN A 287 -18.14 -1.52 -24.32
N ALA A 288 -18.80 -0.60 -23.63
CA ALA A 288 -18.28 -0.03 -22.41
C ALA A 288 -18.12 -1.10 -21.32
N THR A 289 -17.20 -0.85 -20.40
CA THR A 289 -16.91 -1.75 -19.28
C THR A 289 -16.83 -0.94 -17.98
N VAL A 290 -16.66 -1.64 -16.86
CA VAL A 290 -16.40 -1.02 -15.54
C VAL A 290 -15.21 -0.06 -15.56
N MET A 291 -14.24 -0.25 -16.47
CA MET A 291 -13.10 0.65 -16.67
C MET A 291 -13.51 2.04 -17.13
N ASP A 292 -14.53 2.13 -17.99
CA ASP A 292 -14.99 3.43 -18.49
C ASP A 292 -15.69 4.21 -17.36
N CYS A 293 -16.41 3.49 -16.50
CA CYS A 293 -17.00 4.07 -15.30
C CYS A 293 -15.94 4.55 -14.29
N TRP A 294 -14.88 3.77 -14.09
CA TRP A 294 -13.71 4.19 -13.31
C TRP A 294 -13.06 5.44 -13.89
N GLY A 295 -12.90 5.50 -15.21
CA GLY A 295 -12.36 6.65 -15.92
C GLY A 295 -13.17 7.92 -15.70
N ALA A 296 -14.50 7.82 -15.82
CA ALA A 296 -15.40 8.94 -15.55
C ALA A 296 -15.30 9.43 -14.09
N CYS A 297 -15.22 8.51 -13.13
CA CYS A 297 -15.02 8.88 -11.72
C CYS A 297 -13.66 9.55 -11.49
N SER A 298 -12.62 9.07 -12.17
CA SER A 298 -11.25 9.55 -12.06
C SER A 298 -11.08 11.00 -12.55
N ILE A 299 -11.90 11.42 -13.50
CA ILE A 299 -11.92 12.79 -14.05
C ILE A 299 -12.68 13.75 -13.13
N ASP A 300 -13.65 13.25 -12.38
CA ASP A 300 -14.49 14.06 -11.51
C ASP A 300 -13.83 14.23 -10.12
N PRO A 301 -13.36 15.43 -9.77
CA PRO A 301 -12.65 15.66 -8.50
C PRO A 301 -13.56 15.48 -7.27
N LYS A 302 -14.88 15.39 -7.45
CA LYS A 302 -15.84 15.11 -6.37
C LYS A 302 -16.19 13.62 -6.27
N CYS A 303 -15.79 12.80 -7.24
CA CYS A 303 -16.11 11.39 -7.22
C CYS A 303 -15.23 10.64 -6.21
N VAL A 304 -15.91 10.02 -5.24
CA VAL A 304 -15.31 9.20 -4.18
C VAL A 304 -15.34 7.72 -4.58
N SER A 305 -16.41 7.28 -5.26
CA SER A 305 -16.58 5.91 -5.74
C SER A 305 -17.55 5.84 -6.92
N TYR A 306 -17.64 4.69 -7.57
CA TYR A 306 -18.52 4.47 -8.71
C TYR A 306 -19.17 3.09 -8.69
N ALA A 307 -20.30 2.97 -9.37
CA ALA A 307 -20.99 1.71 -9.65
C ALA A 307 -21.28 1.61 -11.16
N TYR A 308 -20.99 0.47 -11.77
CA TYR A 308 -21.21 0.20 -13.19
C TYR A 308 -22.21 -0.95 -13.37
N ASP A 309 -23.08 -0.84 -14.37
CA ASP A 309 -24.03 -1.86 -14.77
C ASP A 309 -23.37 -2.94 -15.63
N THR A 310 -23.21 -4.13 -15.07
CA THR A 310 -22.60 -5.27 -15.77
C THR A 310 -23.61 -6.14 -16.54
N CYS A 311 -24.92 -5.87 -16.42
CA CYS A 311 -25.99 -6.65 -17.04
C CYS A 311 -26.53 -6.02 -18.34
N GLY A 312 -25.74 -5.15 -18.99
CA GLY A 312 -26.07 -4.56 -20.29
C GLY A 312 -26.75 -3.20 -20.24
N GLY A 313 -26.86 -2.58 -19.07
CA GLY A 313 -27.36 -1.21 -18.95
C GLY A 313 -26.37 -0.14 -19.44
N ASN A 314 -25.07 -0.45 -19.50
CA ASN A 314 -23.98 0.50 -19.77
C ASN A 314 -24.07 1.79 -18.94
N GLN A 315 -24.64 1.69 -17.75
CA GLN A 315 -24.86 2.82 -16.85
C GLN A 315 -23.78 2.86 -15.77
N CYS A 316 -23.37 4.06 -15.42
CA CYS A 316 -22.35 4.34 -14.42
C CYS A 316 -22.83 5.42 -13.45
N TRP A 317 -22.98 5.05 -12.19
CA TRP A 317 -23.31 5.97 -11.11
C TRP A 317 -22.01 6.43 -10.44
N LEU A 318 -21.68 7.70 -10.59
CA LEU A 318 -20.63 8.34 -9.78
C LEU A 318 -21.19 8.67 -8.40
N LYS A 319 -20.35 8.65 -7.37
CA LYS A 319 -20.78 8.88 -5.97
C LYS A 319 -19.90 9.91 -5.29
N TYR A 320 -20.50 10.90 -4.63
CA TYR A 320 -19.83 12.07 -4.02
C TYR A 320 -19.71 12.02 -2.50
N SER A 321 -20.18 10.95 -1.85
CA SER A 321 -20.08 10.79 -0.40
C SER A 321 -19.58 9.40 -0.02
N ALA A 322 -19.22 9.24 1.26
CA ALA A 322 -18.75 7.97 1.82
C ALA A 322 -19.72 6.84 1.44
N PRO A 323 -19.30 5.85 0.63
CA PRO A 323 -20.17 4.78 0.22
C PRO A 323 -20.52 3.90 1.42
N LEU A 324 -21.71 3.31 1.41
CA LEU A 324 -22.03 2.19 2.30
C LEU A 324 -21.05 1.02 2.08
N ASP A 325 -21.00 0.12 3.07
CA ASP A 325 -20.36 -1.18 2.87
C ASP A 325 -20.96 -1.85 1.62
N PRO A 326 -20.14 -2.50 0.77
CA PRO A 326 -20.64 -3.16 -0.43
C PRO A 326 -21.73 -4.17 -0.09
N VAL A 327 -22.82 -4.16 -0.85
CA VAL A 327 -23.92 -5.12 -0.74
C VAL A 327 -24.01 -5.96 -2.00
N ASP A 328 -24.36 -7.24 -1.87
CA ASP A 328 -24.46 -8.15 -3.01
C ASP A 328 -25.47 -7.64 -4.05
N ASN A 329 -25.00 -7.53 -5.29
CA ASN A 329 -25.81 -7.17 -6.46
C ASN A 329 -25.15 -7.70 -7.74
N GLN A 330 -25.68 -8.80 -8.27
CA GLN A 330 -25.10 -9.51 -9.42
C GLN A 330 -24.97 -8.67 -10.71
N CYS A 331 -25.70 -7.56 -10.82
CA CYS A 331 -25.67 -6.66 -11.97
C CYS A 331 -24.86 -5.38 -11.74
N ARG A 332 -24.02 -5.35 -10.70
CA ARG A 332 -23.18 -4.20 -10.37
C ARG A 332 -21.72 -4.60 -10.23
N ALA A 333 -20.86 -3.74 -10.74
CA ALA A 333 -19.46 -3.69 -10.37
C ALA A 333 -19.14 -2.34 -9.74
N THR A 334 -18.50 -2.32 -8.58
CA THR A 334 -18.20 -1.06 -7.87
C THR A 334 -16.73 -0.93 -7.55
N GLY A 335 -16.21 0.30 -7.66
CA GLY A 335 -14.82 0.61 -7.35
C GLY A 335 -14.66 1.99 -6.71
N MET A 336 -13.48 2.23 -6.15
CA MET A 336 -13.12 3.50 -5.51
C MET A 336 -12.41 4.42 -6.51
N SER A 337 -12.59 5.72 -6.35
CA SER A 337 -11.80 6.70 -7.12
C SER A 337 -10.32 6.60 -6.73
N HIS A 338 -9.43 6.67 -7.73
CA HIS A 338 -7.98 6.62 -7.50
C HIS A 338 -7.41 7.96 -7.04
N THR A 339 -8.08 9.08 -7.36
CA THR A 339 -7.72 10.44 -6.91
C THR A 339 -8.23 10.73 -5.51
N TYR A 340 -9.14 9.91 -4.98
CA TYR A 340 -9.64 10.04 -3.62
C TYR A 340 -8.65 9.45 -2.62
N HIS A 341 -7.60 10.21 -2.35
CA HIS A 341 -6.85 10.12 -1.11
C HIS A 341 -7.58 11.02 -0.11
N GLY A 342 -8.39 10.45 0.76
CA GLY A 342 -8.78 11.16 1.97
C GLY A 342 -7.53 11.62 2.73
N ASP A 343 -7.69 12.55 3.67
CA ASP A 343 -6.63 12.99 4.58
C ASP A 343 -6.21 11.84 5.53
N TRP A 344 -5.53 10.83 5.00
CA TRP A 344 -5.12 9.61 5.67
C TRP A 344 -3.72 9.19 5.23
N ASP A 345 -3.04 8.48 6.11
CA ASP A 345 -1.65 8.09 5.96
C ASP A 345 -1.57 6.68 5.36
N GLN A 346 -1.05 6.60 4.14
CA GLN A 346 -0.87 5.33 3.42
C GLN A 346 0.34 4.57 3.94
N GLN A 347 0.29 3.24 3.87
CA GLN A 347 1.36 2.34 4.32
C GLN A 347 1.82 2.64 5.75
N THR A 348 0.88 3.07 6.58
CA THR A 348 1.15 3.36 7.98
C THR A 348 0.03 2.79 8.83
N ASP A 349 0.45 2.21 9.94
CA ASP A 349 -0.44 1.89 11.03
C ASP A 349 -0.33 2.99 12.08
N ARG A 350 -1.45 3.38 12.65
CA ARG A 350 -1.44 4.21 13.85
C ARG A 350 -1.40 3.24 15.02
N GLY A 351 -0.40 3.39 15.87
CA GLY A 351 -0.27 2.57 17.08
C GLY A 351 -1.45 2.74 18.05
N GLY A 352 -1.19 2.52 19.33
CA GLY A 352 -2.22 2.69 20.38
C GLY A 352 -3.31 1.63 20.37
N TYR A 353 -4.33 1.86 21.19
CA TYR A 353 -5.26 0.81 21.58
C TYR A 353 -6.55 0.86 20.81
N ASP A 354 -6.95 -0.31 20.34
CA ASP A 354 -8.20 -0.50 19.65
C ASP A 354 -9.39 -0.43 20.64
N LEU A 355 -10.52 0.03 20.13
CA LEU A 355 -11.81 -0.05 20.82
C LEU A 355 -12.17 -1.52 21.09
N PRO A 356 -13.09 -1.79 22.04
CA PRO A 356 -13.59 -3.15 22.26
C PRO A 356 -14.13 -3.78 20.96
N ASN A 357 -14.00 -5.10 20.84
CA ASN A 357 -14.49 -5.91 19.70
C ASN A 357 -13.82 -5.59 18.34
N MET A 358 -12.55 -5.19 18.37
CA MET A 358 -11.71 -5.05 17.17
C MET A 358 -10.85 -6.31 16.94
N PRO A 359 -10.44 -6.60 15.69
CA PRO A 359 -10.83 -5.93 14.45
C PRO A 359 -12.28 -6.19 14.02
N ILE A 360 -12.85 -5.23 13.29
CA ILE A 360 -14.07 -5.44 12.50
C ILE A 360 -13.66 -6.16 11.20
N ASN A 361 -14.22 -7.34 10.97
CA ASN A 361 -14.13 -7.99 9.66
C ASN A 361 -14.98 -7.22 8.65
N MET A 362 -14.33 -6.68 7.63
CA MET A 362 -14.98 -5.86 6.62
C MET A 362 -15.42 -6.74 5.44
N PRO A 363 -16.59 -6.48 4.83
CA PRO A 363 -17.01 -7.19 3.62
C PRO A 363 -15.98 -7.09 2.50
N ALA A 364 -15.91 -8.11 1.64
CA ALA A 364 -15.05 -8.10 0.47
C ALA A 364 -15.32 -6.83 -0.37
N GLY A 365 -14.25 -6.14 -0.73
CA GLY A 365 -14.34 -4.88 -1.48
C GLY A 365 -14.53 -3.61 -0.65
N SER A 366 -14.45 -3.71 0.68
CA SER A 366 -14.32 -2.53 1.55
C SER A 366 -13.01 -1.80 1.29
N ALA A 367 -12.99 -0.49 1.56
CA ALA A 367 -11.83 0.38 1.37
C ALA A 367 -11.58 1.21 2.65
N PRO A 368 -10.44 1.94 2.76
CA PRO A 368 -10.13 2.79 3.92
C PRO A 368 -11.27 3.75 4.32
N ILE A 369 -12.01 4.28 3.34
CA ILE A 369 -13.18 5.15 3.57
C ILE A 369 -14.27 4.50 4.43
N ASN A 370 -14.48 3.19 4.30
CA ASN A 370 -15.49 2.46 5.08
C ASN A 370 -15.08 2.42 6.56
N CYS A 371 -13.78 2.22 6.82
CA CYS A 371 -13.23 2.25 8.17
C CYS A 371 -13.28 3.67 8.77
N GLN A 372 -12.94 4.70 7.98
CA GLN A 372 -13.10 6.10 8.37
C GLN A 372 -14.54 6.44 8.74
N ALA A 373 -15.52 6.01 7.94
CA ALA A 373 -16.92 6.28 8.18
C ALA A 373 -17.41 5.63 9.49
N LYS A 374 -17.02 4.38 9.76
CA LYS A 374 -17.32 3.71 11.04
C LYS A 374 -16.68 4.46 12.22
N CYS A 375 -15.45 4.98 12.06
CA CYS A 375 -14.83 5.82 13.07
C CYS A 375 -15.61 7.13 13.29
N GLY A 376 -15.99 7.82 12.23
CA GLY A 376 -16.77 9.07 12.32
C GLY A 376 -18.15 8.89 12.97
N ALA A 377 -18.74 7.70 12.85
CA ALA A 377 -20.00 7.33 13.52
C ALA A 377 -19.83 6.88 14.98
N THR A 378 -18.58 6.68 15.44
CA THR A 378 -18.28 6.16 16.78
C THR A 378 -17.71 7.29 17.64
N ALA A 379 -18.46 7.76 18.63
CA ALA A 379 -18.09 8.92 19.46
C ALA A 379 -16.72 8.77 20.15
N GLU A 380 -16.36 7.54 20.52
CA GLU A 380 -15.11 7.22 21.21
C GLU A 380 -13.93 7.02 20.25
N CYS A 381 -14.18 6.99 18.93
CA CYS A 381 -13.15 6.72 17.93
C CYS A 381 -12.38 8.01 17.60
N ALA A 382 -11.11 8.02 17.97
CA ALA A 382 -10.18 9.12 17.77
C ALA A 382 -9.32 8.94 16.52
N ALA A 383 -9.06 7.70 16.12
CA ALA A 383 -8.33 7.34 14.90
C ALA A 383 -8.79 5.96 14.39
N TRP A 384 -8.35 5.56 13.21
CA TRP A 384 -8.70 4.27 12.61
C TRP A 384 -7.55 3.73 11.76
N ALA A 385 -7.52 2.41 11.58
CA ALA A 385 -6.58 1.70 10.72
C ALA A 385 -7.34 0.64 9.92
N PHE A 386 -7.12 0.59 8.61
CA PHE A 386 -7.73 -0.37 7.70
C PHE A 386 -6.63 -1.21 7.06
N SER A 387 -6.72 -2.53 7.22
CA SER A 387 -5.91 -3.46 6.43
C SER A 387 -6.68 -3.85 5.17
N GLY A 388 -5.97 -3.92 4.04
CA GLY A 388 -6.54 -4.37 2.78
C GLY A 388 -5.51 -4.39 1.65
N GLU A 389 -5.77 -5.19 0.62
CA GLU A 389 -4.83 -5.43 -0.50
C GLU A 389 -4.73 -4.26 -1.50
N PHE A 390 -5.46 -3.16 -1.26
CA PHE A 390 -5.63 -2.03 -2.17
C PHE A 390 -4.32 -1.38 -2.65
N PHE A 391 -3.21 -1.55 -1.92
CA PHE A 391 -1.92 -0.91 -2.21
C PHE A 391 -0.80 -1.92 -2.47
N VAL A 392 -1.12 -3.21 -2.59
CA VAL A 392 -0.15 -4.23 -3.00
C VAL A 392 -0.04 -4.14 -4.53
N PRO A 393 1.14 -3.83 -5.09
CA PRO A 393 1.29 -3.75 -6.55
C PRO A 393 0.82 -5.03 -7.22
N PHE A 394 0.06 -4.93 -8.31
CA PHE A 394 -0.54 -6.10 -8.99
C PHE A 394 0.50 -7.18 -9.37
N ALA A 395 1.73 -6.75 -9.69
CA ALA A 395 2.88 -7.64 -9.93
C ALA A 395 3.25 -8.52 -8.73
N LYS A 396 2.99 -8.06 -7.50
CA LYS A 396 3.25 -8.78 -6.24
C LYS A 396 2.08 -9.72 -5.85
N LEU A 397 0.84 -9.39 -6.25
CA LEU A 397 -0.34 -10.25 -6.06
C LEU A 397 -0.25 -11.56 -6.86
N LEU A 398 0.44 -11.54 -8.00
CA LEU A 398 0.63 -12.71 -8.87
C LEU A 398 1.71 -13.68 -8.36
N THR A 399 2.59 -13.24 -7.46
CA THR A 399 3.77 -13.98 -7.02
C THR A 399 3.76 -14.34 -5.53
N VAL A 400 2.99 -13.62 -4.71
CA VAL A 400 2.92 -13.84 -3.25
C VAL A 400 1.47 -13.68 -2.78
N LYS A 401 0.96 -14.68 -2.06
CA LYS A 401 -0.31 -14.57 -1.32
C LYS A 401 -0.12 -13.48 -0.26
N SER A 402 -0.80 -12.34 -0.39
CA SER A 402 -0.61 -11.24 0.54
C SER A 402 -1.22 -11.61 1.91
N ASP A 403 -0.52 -11.31 3.00
CA ASP A 403 -1.04 -11.50 4.38
C ASP A 403 -1.95 -10.33 4.82
N CYS A 404 -2.29 -9.40 3.90
CA CYS A 404 -3.16 -8.28 4.21
C CYS A 404 -4.60 -8.77 4.39
N THR A 405 -5.27 -8.37 5.47
CA THR A 405 -6.61 -8.85 5.83
C THR A 405 -7.64 -7.75 5.63
N ASN A 406 -8.86 -8.05 5.17
CA ASN A 406 -9.93 -7.02 5.05
C ASN A 406 -10.51 -6.70 6.44
N GLN A 407 -9.76 -5.95 7.23
CA GLN A 407 -10.06 -5.68 8.62
C GLN A 407 -9.93 -4.18 8.95
N CYS A 408 -10.79 -3.71 9.85
CA CYS A 408 -10.80 -2.33 10.32
C CYS A 408 -10.65 -2.29 11.84
N TRP A 409 -9.71 -1.47 12.31
CA TRP A 409 -9.49 -1.16 13.70
C TRP A 409 -9.91 0.28 13.96
N LEU A 410 -10.82 0.46 14.91
CA LEU A 410 -11.17 1.76 15.45
C LEU A 410 -10.38 1.98 16.73
N LYS A 411 -9.74 3.14 16.84
CA LYS A 411 -8.79 3.46 17.91
C LYS A 411 -9.37 4.56 18.75
N ASN A 412 -9.19 4.47 20.06
CA ASN A 412 -9.73 5.45 20.99
C ASN A 412 -8.74 6.56 21.37
N SER A 413 -7.64 6.64 20.61
CA SER A 413 -6.57 7.61 20.76
C SER A 413 -5.98 8.01 19.40
N GLN A 414 -5.19 9.09 19.38
CA GLN A 414 -4.51 9.61 18.17
C GLN A 414 -2.97 9.47 18.25
N PRO A 415 -2.42 8.26 18.29
CA PRO A 415 -0.98 8.06 18.34
C PRO A 415 -0.32 8.39 16.99
N ALA A 416 1.00 8.56 17.04
CA ALA A 416 1.83 8.73 15.86
C ALA A 416 1.75 7.49 14.93
N THR A 417 1.98 7.73 13.66
CA THR A 417 2.02 6.70 12.61
C THR A 417 3.35 5.94 12.64
N GLY A 418 3.30 4.61 12.50
CA GLY A 418 4.45 3.75 12.20
C GLY A 418 4.29 3.08 10.83
N PRO A 419 5.38 2.64 10.17
CA PRO A 419 5.31 2.05 8.84
C PRO A 419 4.62 0.67 8.84
N ASN A 420 3.70 0.44 7.91
CA ASN A 420 3.04 -0.87 7.70
C ASN A 420 2.55 -1.02 6.25
N ASN A 421 3.05 -2.02 5.53
CA ASN A 421 2.79 -2.21 4.10
C ASN A 421 1.35 -2.66 3.75
N CYS A 422 0.55 -3.08 4.73
CA CYS A 422 -0.82 -3.58 4.53
C CYS A 422 -1.89 -2.65 5.09
N ILE A 423 -1.52 -1.52 5.72
CA ILE A 423 -2.44 -0.67 6.48
C ILE A 423 -2.47 0.75 5.93
N THR A 424 -3.68 1.30 5.84
CA THR A 424 -3.93 2.73 5.71
C THR A 424 -4.63 3.21 6.96
N SER A 425 -4.18 4.30 7.54
CA SER A 425 -4.72 4.80 8.81
C SER A 425 -5.05 6.29 8.74
N GLY A 426 -5.90 6.77 9.63
CA GLY A 426 -6.26 8.19 9.67
C GLY A 426 -6.79 8.62 11.03
N ILE A 427 -6.83 9.93 11.24
CA ILE A 427 -7.39 10.53 12.46
C ILE A 427 -8.85 10.94 12.26
N ASN A 428 -9.65 10.83 13.32
CA ASN A 428 -10.95 11.46 13.39
C ASN A 428 -10.78 12.92 13.85
N ARG A 429 -10.76 13.86 12.89
CA ARG A 429 -10.60 15.30 13.20
C ARG A 429 -11.76 15.91 14.00
N ASN A 430 -12.91 15.23 14.03
CA ASN A 430 -14.07 15.66 14.80
C ASN A 430 -14.04 15.09 16.24
N TRP A 431 -13.14 14.16 16.53
CA TRP A 431 -12.96 13.65 17.88
C TRP A 431 -12.36 14.74 18.78
N LYS A 432 -13.00 14.93 19.93
CA LYS A 432 -12.50 15.80 20.99
C LYS A 432 -12.22 14.93 22.20
N ALA A 433 -11.10 15.17 22.86
CA ALA A 433 -10.85 14.58 24.18
C ALA A 433 -12.04 14.87 25.11
N PRO A 434 -12.36 13.97 26.07
CA PRO A 434 -13.45 14.17 27.00
C PRO A 434 -13.47 15.59 27.57
N ASN A 435 -14.61 16.27 27.45
CA ASN A 435 -14.77 17.62 27.99
C ASN A 435 -14.52 17.59 29.51
N GLY A 436 -13.82 18.60 30.01
CA GLY A 436 -13.56 18.74 31.45
C GLY A 436 -12.31 18.03 31.96
N LEU A 437 -11.39 17.56 31.13
CA LEU A 437 -10.11 16.99 31.61
C LEU A 437 -9.15 17.99 32.26
N LYS A 438 -9.43 19.29 32.18
CA LYS A 438 -8.74 20.37 32.90
C LYS A 438 -9.59 20.76 34.13
N PRO A 439 -9.29 20.27 35.34
CA PRO A 439 -10.14 20.47 36.51
C PRO A 439 -10.34 21.95 36.82
N ASN A 440 -11.59 22.41 36.90
CA ASN A 440 -11.94 23.82 37.11
C ASN A 440 -11.22 24.80 36.16
N GLY A 441 -10.86 24.37 34.95
CA GLY A 441 -10.15 25.22 34.00
C GLY A 441 -8.69 25.52 34.35
N LYS A 442 -8.08 24.82 35.33
CA LYS A 442 -6.68 24.97 35.74
C LYS A 442 -5.95 23.63 35.68
N LYS A 443 -4.78 23.59 35.03
CA LYS A 443 -3.98 22.34 34.95
C LYS A 443 -3.30 22.05 36.29
N ALA A 444 -2.82 23.10 36.98
CA ALA A 444 -2.12 23.01 38.25
C ALA A 444 -2.95 22.35 39.36
N GLY A 445 -2.30 21.49 40.14
CA GLY A 445 -2.84 20.77 41.28
C GLY A 445 -1.77 20.43 42.33
N LEU A 446 -2.17 19.73 43.38
CA LEU A 446 -1.28 19.25 44.44
C LEU A 446 -1.45 17.74 44.68
N ALA A 447 -0.33 17.03 44.81
CA ALA A 447 -0.29 15.69 45.37
C ALA A 447 0.07 15.85 46.84
N GLY A 448 -0.91 15.64 47.70
CA GLY A 448 -0.90 15.95 49.13
C GLY A 448 -1.64 17.25 49.47
N GLY A 449 -2.00 17.38 50.76
CA GLY A 449 -2.80 18.50 51.29
C GLY A 449 -1.99 19.55 52.07
N THR A 450 -0.70 19.32 52.32
CA THR A 450 0.10 20.13 53.27
C THR A 450 0.18 21.61 52.88
N ALA A 451 0.27 21.90 51.58
CA ALA A 451 0.35 23.26 51.05
C ALA A 451 -1.02 23.84 50.63
N PHE A 452 -2.12 23.09 50.76
CA PHE A 452 -3.43 23.42 50.17
C PHE A 452 -3.85 24.88 50.39
N ASN A 453 -3.78 25.36 51.63
CA ASN A 453 -4.27 26.70 52.00
C ASN A 453 -3.54 27.84 51.27
N PHE A 454 -2.29 27.63 50.85
CA PHE A 454 -1.50 28.61 50.10
C PHE A 454 -1.84 28.61 48.60
N PHE A 455 -2.36 27.49 48.07
CA PHE A 455 -2.53 27.26 46.64
C PHE A 455 -3.98 27.18 46.19
N GLN A 456 -4.96 27.12 47.09
CA GLN A 456 -6.37 26.85 46.77
C GLN A 456 -7.00 27.76 45.70
N ASP A 457 -6.53 29.00 45.57
CA ASP A 457 -7.00 29.95 44.55
C ASP A 457 -6.23 29.84 43.22
N HIS A 458 -5.17 29.04 43.18
CA HIS A 458 -4.24 28.88 42.07
C HIS A 458 -4.24 27.47 41.45
N ILE A 459 -5.01 26.54 42.00
CA ILE A 459 -5.08 25.15 41.55
C ILE A 459 -6.50 24.75 41.21
N GLY A 460 -6.64 23.81 40.28
CA GLY A 460 -7.93 23.25 39.87
C GLY A 460 -8.36 22.05 40.70
N TRP A 461 -7.39 21.32 41.25
CA TRP A 461 -7.58 20.00 41.85
C TRP A 461 -6.45 19.63 42.81
N TRP A 462 -6.68 18.60 43.61
CA TRP A 462 -5.67 17.98 44.48
C TRP A 462 -6.09 16.55 44.83
N TYR A 463 -5.17 15.75 45.33
CA TYR A 463 -5.45 14.42 45.90
C TYR A 463 -4.47 14.09 47.02
N ASP A 464 -4.79 13.09 47.85
CA ASP A 464 -3.96 12.65 48.99
C ASP A 464 -3.73 11.13 49.01
N TRP A 465 -3.73 10.53 47.81
CA TRP A 465 -3.64 9.08 47.59
C TRP A 465 -4.75 8.26 48.25
N SER A 466 -5.81 8.89 48.77
CA SER A 466 -6.90 8.19 49.43
C SER A 466 -8.15 8.11 48.54
N PRO A 467 -9.04 7.14 48.80
CA PRO A 467 -10.34 7.07 48.12
C PRO A 467 -11.31 8.20 48.53
N VAL A 468 -11.07 8.87 49.66
CA VAL A 468 -11.91 9.97 50.13
C VAL A 468 -10.99 11.09 50.66
N PRO A 469 -10.42 11.91 49.76
CA PRO A 469 -9.55 13.00 50.19
C PRO A 469 -10.28 13.92 51.16
N SER A 470 -9.59 14.33 52.22
CA SER A 470 -10.23 15.01 53.36
C SER A 470 -9.34 16.08 53.99
N GLY A 471 -9.93 16.90 54.87
CA GLY A 471 -9.19 17.97 55.58
C GLY A 471 -9.23 19.33 54.89
N HIS A 472 -9.66 19.41 53.63
CA HIS A 472 -9.71 20.66 52.86
C HIS A 472 -11.05 20.82 52.13
N PRO A 473 -11.95 21.70 52.60
CA PRO A 473 -13.16 22.03 51.87
C PRO A 473 -12.87 23.09 50.80
N GLY A 474 -13.64 23.11 49.71
CA GLY A 474 -13.67 24.26 48.81
C GLY A 474 -13.53 23.94 47.33
N LYS A 475 -12.98 24.91 46.61
CA LYS A 475 -13.08 25.02 45.14
C LYS A 475 -12.11 24.13 44.36
N PRO A 476 -10.90 23.77 44.82
CA PRO A 476 -10.13 22.72 44.16
C PRO A 476 -10.83 21.36 44.26
N ILE A 477 -10.96 20.65 43.14
CA ILE A 477 -11.59 19.33 43.13
C ILE A 477 -10.69 18.33 43.87
N ALA A 478 -11.22 17.75 44.95
CA ALA A 478 -10.62 16.59 45.60
C ALA A 478 -10.79 15.36 44.72
N VAL A 479 -9.70 14.75 44.26
CA VAL A 479 -9.71 13.61 43.34
C VAL A 479 -9.44 12.31 44.10
N PRO A 480 -10.41 11.39 44.19
CA PRO A 480 -10.22 10.07 44.77
C PRO A 480 -9.21 9.19 44.03
N MET A 481 -8.60 8.28 44.78
CA MET A 481 -7.70 7.26 44.26
C MET A 481 -7.97 5.89 44.90
N LEU A 482 -7.93 4.82 44.10
CA LEU A 482 -7.72 3.47 44.63
C LEU A 482 -6.23 3.16 44.59
N TRP A 483 -5.53 3.39 45.70
CA TRP A 483 -4.07 3.32 45.75
C TRP A 483 -3.50 1.94 45.42
N GLY A 484 -4.09 0.87 45.94
CA GLY A 484 -3.60 -0.51 45.80
C GLY A 484 -4.68 -1.55 46.07
N ASP A 485 -4.29 -2.80 46.30
CA ASP A 485 -5.20 -3.92 46.54
C ASP A 485 -5.38 -4.32 48.01
N GLY A 486 -4.81 -3.52 48.93
CA GLY A 486 -4.92 -3.70 50.37
C GLY A 486 -3.91 -4.69 50.98
N THR A 487 -2.92 -5.15 50.21
CA THR A 487 -1.94 -6.15 50.64
C THR A 487 -0.56 -5.58 50.98
N HIS A 488 -0.27 -4.32 50.62
CA HIS A 488 1.05 -3.70 50.76
C HIS A 488 1.12 -2.74 51.95
N GLY A 489 1.11 -3.31 53.15
CA GLY A 489 1.23 -2.57 54.41
C GLY A 489 -0.12 -2.08 54.97
N ASN A 490 -0.06 -1.43 56.14
CA ASN A 490 -1.27 -1.03 56.86
C ASN A 490 -2.02 0.12 56.18
N THR A 491 -1.29 1.08 55.59
CA THR A 491 -1.88 2.24 54.90
C THR A 491 -2.67 1.79 53.66
N ASP A 492 -2.11 0.91 52.83
CA ASP A 492 -2.81 0.33 51.68
C ASP A 492 -4.08 -0.41 52.12
N ARG A 493 -3.97 -1.28 53.14
CA ARG A 493 -5.13 -2.00 53.69
C ARG A 493 -6.26 -1.06 54.12
N GLN A 494 -5.92 0.04 54.80
CA GLN A 494 -6.91 1.04 55.23
C GLN A 494 -7.56 1.76 54.04
N ARG A 495 -6.76 2.17 53.04
CA ARG A 495 -7.27 2.81 51.81
C ARG A 495 -8.17 1.85 51.03
N TYR A 496 -7.76 0.61 50.84
CA TYR A 496 -8.59 -0.40 50.18
C TYR A 496 -9.92 -0.63 50.92
N GLN A 497 -9.90 -0.74 52.25
CA GLN A 497 -11.12 -0.86 53.07
C GLN A 497 -12.03 0.37 52.94
N GLN A 498 -11.45 1.58 52.94
CA GLN A 498 -12.19 2.83 52.75
C GLN A 498 -12.85 2.88 51.36
N PHE A 499 -12.13 2.46 50.31
CA PHE A 499 -12.67 2.37 48.95
C PHE A 499 -13.86 1.41 48.88
N MET A 500 -13.72 0.20 49.44
CA MET A 500 -14.80 -0.79 49.49
C MET A 500 -16.02 -0.30 50.29
N GLY A 501 -15.81 0.65 51.20
CA GLY A 501 -16.87 1.31 51.98
C GLY A 501 -17.53 2.50 51.28
N MET A 502 -17.00 3.00 50.15
CA MET A 502 -17.57 4.13 49.43
C MET A 502 -18.95 3.77 48.87
N LYS A 503 -20.02 4.42 49.36
CA LYS A 503 -21.38 4.25 48.87
C LYS A 503 -21.90 5.52 48.22
N GLY A 504 -22.45 5.40 47.02
CA GLY A 504 -23.24 6.46 46.38
C GLY A 504 -22.48 7.71 45.92
N SER A 505 -21.17 7.78 46.08
CA SER A 505 -20.35 8.86 45.52
C SER A 505 -20.03 8.60 44.06
N THR A 506 -20.22 9.60 43.21
CA THR A 506 -19.79 9.61 41.81
C THR A 506 -18.84 10.80 41.63
N PRO A 507 -17.54 10.63 41.88
CA PRO A 507 -16.59 11.72 41.74
C PRO A 507 -16.44 12.12 40.27
N THR A 508 -16.05 13.36 40.00
CA THR A 508 -15.81 13.83 38.63
C THR A 508 -14.63 13.11 37.98
N TYR A 509 -13.57 12.86 38.76
CA TYR A 509 -12.38 12.13 38.33
C TYR A 509 -12.06 11.03 39.34
N PHE A 510 -11.43 9.96 38.89
CA PHE A 510 -10.96 8.88 39.77
C PHE A 510 -9.62 8.35 39.28
N LEU A 511 -8.60 8.33 40.14
CA LEU A 511 -7.26 7.82 39.83
C LEU A 511 -7.14 6.32 40.11
N GLY A 512 -6.45 5.61 39.23
CA GLY A 512 -6.10 4.20 39.39
C GLY A 512 -5.01 3.95 40.44
N PHE A 513 -4.36 2.79 40.35
CA PHE A 513 -3.35 2.32 41.31
C PHE A 513 -2.07 3.15 41.28
N ASN A 514 -1.43 3.31 42.44
CA ASN A 514 -0.19 4.05 42.60
C ASN A 514 1.01 3.14 42.41
N GLU A 515 1.76 3.31 41.33
CA GLU A 515 3.02 2.59 41.09
C GLU A 515 2.91 1.07 41.32
N PRO A 516 1.96 0.39 40.66
CA PRO A 516 1.82 -1.06 40.80
C PRO A 516 3.04 -1.83 40.26
N ASP A 517 3.89 -1.17 39.46
CA ASP A 517 5.08 -1.72 38.82
C ASP A 517 6.35 -1.69 39.70
N CYS A 518 6.33 -0.96 40.82
CA CYS A 518 7.45 -0.94 41.78
C CYS A 518 7.15 -1.67 43.09
N PRO A 519 8.13 -2.41 43.64
CA PRO A 519 8.10 -2.81 45.03
C PRO A 519 8.42 -1.61 45.94
N GLY A 520 7.86 -1.58 47.15
CA GLY A 520 8.20 -0.55 48.13
C GLY A 520 7.08 -0.29 49.12
N SER A 521 7.34 0.56 50.11
CA SER A 521 6.29 1.01 51.04
C SER A 521 5.48 2.20 50.52
N ALA A 522 5.99 2.88 49.47
CA ALA A 522 5.35 4.02 48.81
C ALA A 522 4.66 3.65 47.49
N SER A 523 4.74 2.39 47.07
CA SER A 523 4.23 1.87 45.78
C SER A 523 3.33 0.65 46.03
N SER A 524 2.30 0.46 45.21
CA SER A 524 1.28 -0.57 45.44
C SER A 524 1.70 -1.99 45.04
N ALA A 525 2.79 -2.14 44.27
CA ALA A 525 3.44 -3.43 43.98
C ALA A 525 2.47 -4.56 43.56
N MET A 526 1.65 -4.31 42.55
CA MET A 526 0.56 -5.21 42.16
C MET A 526 0.91 -6.04 40.91
N ALA A 527 0.48 -7.30 40.90
CA ALA A 527 0.47 -8.09 39.67
C ALA A 527 -0.51 -7.50 38.64
N VAL A 528 -0.12 -7.47 37.36
CA VAL A 528 -0.93 -6.93 36.25
C VAL A 528 -2.35 -7.52 36.24
N GLN A 529 -2.47 -8.86 36.36
CA GLN A 529 -3.79 -9.51 36.34
C GLN A 529 -4.67 -9.07 37.51
N ARG A 530 -4.09 -8.95 38.70
CA ARG A 530 -4.82 -8.49 39.90
C ARG A 530 -5.32 -7.05 39.73
N GLY A 531 -4.49 -6.18 39.16
CA GLY A 531 -4.90 -4.83 38.80
C GLY A 531 -6.06 -4.84 37.81
N ALA A 532 -5.99 -5.65 36.76
CA ALA A 532 -7.03 -5.73 35.73
C ALA A 532 -8.38 -6.23 36.30
N ASP A 533 -8.34 -7.24 37.17
CA ASP A 533 -9.53 -7.76 37.83
C ASP A 533 -10.22 -6.67 38.67
N LEU A 534 -9.46 -5.95 39.51
CA LEU A 534 -9.98 -4.86 40.34
C LEU A 534 -10.48 -3.67 39.51
N TRP A 535 -9.77 -3.33 38.44
CA TRP A 535 -10.18 -2.28 37.52
C TRP A 535 -11.54 -2.58 36.91
N ASN A 536 -11.69 -3.76 36.31
CA ASN A 536 -12.93 -4.19 35.67
C ASN A 536 -14.09 -4.30 36.67
N GLN A 537 -13.79 -4.84 37.86
CA GLN A 537 -14.80 -5.07 38.88
C GLN A 537 -15.30 -3.78 39.53
N TYR A 538 -14.44 -2.80 39.78
CA TYR A 538 -14.77 -1.65 40.61
C TYR A 538 -14.52 -0.29 39.96
N ILE A 539 -13.34 -0.05 39.38
CA ILE A 539 -12.98 1.29 38.85
C ILE A 539 -13.77 1.61 37.57
N ALA A 540 -13.83 0.66 36.63
CA ALA A 540 -14.54 0.82 35.36
C ALA A 540 -16.02 1.22 35.56
N GLN A 541 -16.65 0.74 36.64
CA GLN A 541 -18.05 0.99 36.97
C GLN A 541 -18.36 2.45 37.34
N PHE A 542 -17.33 3.29 37.59
CA PHE A 542 -17.52 4.73 37.78
C PHE A 542 -17.77 5.46 36.44
N ALA A 543 -17.23 4.95 35.32
CA ALA A 543 -17.41 5.59 34.01
C ALA A 543 -18.88 5.65 33.59
N ASP A 544 -19.67 4.61 33.87
CA ASP A 544 -21.11 4.57 33.56
C ASP A 544 -21.92 5.64 34.30
N ARG A 545 -21.34 6.24 35.34
CA ARG A 545 -21.93 7.33 36.12
C ARG A 545 -21.35 8.71 35.75
N GLY A 546 -20.51 8.77 34.72
CA GLY A 546 -19.91 10.02 34.22
C GLY A 546 -18.59 10.40 34.88
N THR A 547 -17.98 9.53 35.70
CA THR A 547 -16.63 9.75 36.23
C THR A 547 -15.59 9.57 35.13
N LEU A 548 -14.64 10.49 35.02
CA LEU A 548 -13.46 10.37 34.16
C LEU A 548 -12.37 9.55 34.87
N LEU A 549 -11.92 8.47 34.23
CA LEU A 549 -10.98 7.53 34.84
C LEU A 549 -9.53 7.84 34.45
N GLY A 550 -8.66 7.97 35.45
CA GLY A 550 -7.21 8.01 35.30
C GLY A 550 -6.62 6.59 35.33
N SER A 551 -5.65 6.31 34.46
CA SER A 551 -4.91 5.05 34.52
C SER A 551 -4.19 4.87 35.88
N PRO A 552 -3.71 3.66 36.19
CA PRO A 552 -2.61 3.51 37.15
C PRO A 552 -1.39 4.32 36.69
N SER A 553 -0.60 4.85 37.63
CA SER A 553 0.62 5.63 37.36
C SER A 553 1.86 4.80 37.63
N MET A 554 2.84 4.80 36.72
CA MET A 554 3.98 3.87 36.78
C MET A 554 5.23 4.55 37.38
N CYS A 555 5.91 3.86 38.29
CA CYS A 555 7.19 4.33 38.85
C CYS A 555 8.34 4.29 37.84
N MET A 556 8.27 3.37 36.87
CA MET A 556 9.32 3.16 35.86
C MET A 556 9.32 4.24 34.78
N GLN A 557 8.36 5.18 34.80
CA GLN A 557 8.27 6.33 33.88
C GLN A 557 8.29 5.85 32.41
N PHE A 558 9.12 6.40 31.51
CA PHE A 558 9.20 5.92 30.12
C PHE A 558 9.64 4.44 29.96
N ALA A 559 10.22 3.82 30.99
CA ALA A 559 10.70 2.44 30.96
C ALA A 559 9.65 1.41 31.42
N GLU A 560 8.42 1.87 31.70
CA GLU A 560 7.33 1.01 32.14
C GLU A 560 6.97 -0.07 31.12
N ARG A 561 6.50 -1.21 31.63
CA ARG A 561 5.85 -2.27 30.84
C ARG A 561 4.51 -2.71 31.41
N TRP A 562 4.26 -2.38 32.67
CA TRP A 562 3.10 -2.88 33.41
C TRP A 562 1.81 -2.32 32.81
N LEU A 563 1.78 -1.04 32.42
CA LEU A 563 0.59 -0.41 31.87
C LEU A 563 0.31 -0.94 30.45
N GLN A 564 1.36 -1.23 29.69
CA GLN A 564 1.26 -1.91 28.39
C GLN A 564 0.65 -3.31 28.51
N GLU A 565 1.04 -4.10 29.52
CA GLU A 565 0.48 -5.43 29.78
C GLU A 565 -0.93 -5.40 30.42
N PHE A 566 -1.21 -4.37 31.22
CA PHE A 566 -2.50 -4.16 31.90
C PHE A 566 -3.61 -3.79 30.93
N ARG A 567 -3.33 -2.90 29.98
CA ARG A 567 -4.35 -2.39 29.07
C ARG A 567 -5.14 -3.45 28.29
N PRO A 568 -4.53 -4.48 27.65
CA PRO A 568 -5.31 -5.49 26.93
C PRO A 568 -6.16 -6.38 27.85
N LYS A 569 -5.99 -6.32 29.19
CA LYS A 569 -6.74 -7.11 30.17
C LYS A 569 -7.96 -6.39 30.76
N ILE A 570 -8.15 -5.11 30.43
CA ILE A 570 -9.30 -4.32 30.92
C ILE A 570 -10.36 -4.12 29.84
N GLY A 571 -11.63 -4.21 30.23
CA GLY A 571 -12.78 -4.05 29.34
C GLY A 571 -13.06 -2.58 28.99
N ARG A 572 -13.09 -1.70 30.00
CA ARG A 572 -13.21 -0.25 29.82
C ARG A 572 -11.84 0.41 29.98
N MET A 573 -11.37 1.10 28.95
CA MET A 573 -10.13 1.88 29.03
C MET A 573 -10.31 3.10 29.95
N TRP A 574 -9.21 3.63 30.47
CA TRP A 574 -9.18 4.94 31.10
C TRP A 574 -9.42 6.09 30.09
N ASP A 575 -9.75 7.26 30.61
CA ASP A 575 -10.02 8.47 29.84
C ASP A 575 -8.80 9.39 29.75
N PHE A 576 -7.93 9.38 30.76
CA PHE A 576 -6.63 10.08 30.78
C PHE A 576 -5.53 9.20 31.37
N THR A 577 -4.32 9.31 30.84
CA THR A 577 -3.17 8.55 31.33
C THR A 577 -2.52 9.32 32.49
N ALA A 578 -2.56 8.73 33.69
CA ALA A 578 -1.87 9.27 34.86
C ALA A 578 -0.40 8.85 34.83
N ILE A 579 0.52 9.79 35.00
CA ILE A 579 1.97 9.54 34.93
C ILE A 579 2.69 10.23 36.09
N HIS A 580 3.79 9.63 36.54
CA HIS A 580 4.74 10.25 37.46
C HIS A 580 5.98 10.70 36.66
N ILE A 581 6.49 11.90 36.95
CA ILE A 581 7.70 12.44 36.32
C ILE A 581 8.70 12.86 37.39
N TYR A 582 9.68 11.99 37.62
CA TYR A 582 10.81 12.23 38.50
C TYR A 582 12.06 12.35 37.63
N LYS A 583 12.42 13.59 37.28
CA LYS A 583 13.48 13.96 36.33
C LYS A 583 14.19 15.22 36.78
N ASN A 584 15.43 15.44 36.35
CA ASN A 584 16.19 16.67 36.62
C ASN A 584 16.45 17.50 35.34
N SER A 585 15.86 17.12 34.21
CA SER A 585 16.00 17.81 32.93
C SER A 585 14.70 17.80 32.13
N MET A 586 14.46 18.87 31.36
CA MET A 586 13.26 18.96 30.50
C MET A 586 13.24 17.95 29.37
N ASP A 587 14.41 17.46 28.93
CA ASP A 587 14.49 16.39 27.94
C ASP A 587 13.98 15.07 28.51
N GLY A 588 14.29 14.78 29.78
CA GLY A 588 13.70 13.67 30.51
C GLY A 588 12.18 13.79 30.63
N VAL A 589 11.69 14.98 30.99
CA VAL A 589 10.24 15.27 31.09
C VAL A 589 9.54 15.03 29.74
N ARG A 590 10.06 15.60 28.64
CA ARG A 590 9.48 15.41 27.30
C ARG A 590 9.50 13.95 26.89
N LYS A 591 10.58 13.23 27.20
CA LYS A 591 10.68 11.80 26.88
C LYS A 591 9.59 10.98 27.55
N ASP A 592 9.27 11.26 28.82
CA ASP A 592 8.16 10.60 29.50
C ASP A 592 6.81 10.96 28.84
N ILE A 593 6.53 12.25 28.63
CA ILE A 593 5.28 12.69 27.95
C ILE A 593 5.14 12.05 26.56
N ASP A 594 6.20 12.07 25.76
CA ASP A 594 6.24 11.50 24.42
C ASP A 594 6.01 9.99 24.47
N HIS A 595 6.63 9.27 25.41
CA HIS A 595 6.42 7.84 25.58
C HIS A 595 4.95 7.52 25.83
N TYR A 596 4.32 8.15 26.83
CA TYR A 596 2.92 7.86 27.16
C TYR A 596 1.95 8.34 26.08
N TRP A 597 2.21 9.49 25.47
CA TRP A 597 1.40 9.99 24.37
C TRP A 597 1.49 9.07 23.14
N ASN A 598 2.69 8.65 22.75
CA ASN A 598 2.86 7.80 21.57
C ASN A 598 2.33 6.38 21.82
N THR A 599 2.43 5.87 23.06
CA THR A 599 1.99 4.51 23.41
C THR A 599 0.48 4.43 23.61
N PHE A 600 -0.11 5.39 24.33
CA PHE A 600 -1.53 5.31 24.73
C PHE A 600 -2.42 6.32 23.99
N GLY A 601 -1.85 7.44 23.52
CA GLY A 601 -2.52 8.53 22.78
C GLY A 601 -3.74 9.14 23.50
N LYS A 602 -3.73 9.08 24.83
CA LYS A 602 -4.72 9.71 25.69
C LYS A 602 -4.15 11.01 26.27
N PRO A 603 -4.99 11.99 26.61
CA PRO A 603 -4.57 13.15 27.38
C PRO A 603 -3.91 12.72 28.70
N ILE A 604 -2.94 13.51 29.15
CA ILE A 604 -2.04 13.15 30.24
C ILE A 604 -2.37 13.97 31.49
N TRP A 605 -2.40 13.29 32.63
CA TRP A 605 -2.33 13.91 33.95
C TRP A 605 -1.00 13.55 34.58
N VAL A 606 -0.15 14.54 34.86
CA VAL A 606 1.09 14.34 35.62
C VAL A 606 0.73 14.37 37.11
N THR A 607 0.36 13.22 37.66
CA THR A 607 -0.17 13.13 39.03
C THR A 607 0.92 13.29 40.09
N GLU A 608 2.18 13.11 39.73
CA GLU A 608 3.32 13.49 40.57
C GLU A 608 4.44 14.01 39.68
N PHE A 609 5.09 15.10 40.09
CA PHE A 609 6.41 15.44 39.57
C PHE A 609 7.38 15.83 40.68
N GLY A 610 8.66 15.55 40.45
CA GLY A 610 9.78 15.84 41.35
C GLY A 610 11.08 16.07 40.61
N CYS A 611 11.95 16.95 41.12
CA CYS A 611 13.29 17.16 40.58
C CYS A 611 14.24 16.07 41.11
N VAL A 612 14.49 15.05 40.30
CA VAL A 612 15.25 13.85 40.67
C VAL A 612 16.14 13.41 39.52
N ASP A 613 17.42 13.13 39.80
CA ASP A 613 18.25 12.33 38.92
C ASP A 613 17.85 10.85 39.06
N ASP A 614 16.99 10.38 38.17
CA ASP A 614 16.42 9.03 38.18
C ASP A 614 17.40 7.95 37.74
N SER A 615 18.57 8.31 37.18
CA SER A 615 19.61 7.34 36.83
C SER A 615 20.25 6.68 38.06
N HIS A 616 20.24 7.38 39.20
CA HIS A 616 20.78 6.90 40.48
C HIS A 616 19.81 7.12 41.65
N TRP A 617 18.57 7.53 41.36
CA TRP A 617 17.56 7.98 42.32
C TRP A 617 18.12 8.99 43.34
N ARG A 618 18.50 10.18 42.84
CA ARG A 618 19.05 11.26 43.67
C ARG A 618 18.20 12.51 43.54
N PRO A 619 17.39 12.86 44.55
CA PRO A 619 16.67 14.12 44.56
C PRO A 619 17.62 15.31 44.45
N SER A 620 17.25 16.32 43.66
CA SER A 620 18.05 17.52 43.53
C SER A 620 18.11 18.26 44.88
N THR A 621 19.29 18.80 45.19
CA THR A 621 19.55 19.49 46.47
C THR A 621 20.00 20.94 46.28
N ASP A 622 20.37 21.33 45.06
CA ASP A 622 20.66 22.71 44.71
C ASP A 622 19.35 23.47 44.51
N GLN A 623 19.11 24.50 45.33
CA GLN A 623 17.88 25.28 45.27
C GLN A 623 17.75 26.04 43.95
N GLY A 624 18.85 26.49 43.35
CA GLY A 624 18.84 27.17 42.06
C GLY A 624 18.39 26.24 40.92
N GLU A 625 18.87 25.00 40.91
CA GLU A 625 18.43 23.93 40.00
C GLU A 625 16.94 23.62 40.18
N ILE A 626 16.49 23.41 41.41
CA ILE A 626 15.08 23.17 41.72
C ILE A 626 14.21 24.33 41.23
N ASN A 627 14.62 25.57 41.48
CA ASN A 627 13.85 26.74 41.06
C ASN A 627 13.71 26.82 39.55
N ARG A 628 14.79 26.56 38.80
CA ARG A 628 14.75 26.52 37.32
C ARG A 628 13.84 25.39 36.85
N PHE A 629 14.02 24.19 37.38
CA PHE A 629 13.20 23.03 37.05
C PHE A 629 11.70 23.29 37.25
N ILE A 630 11.31 23.87 38.39
CA ILE A 630 9.91 24.20 38.68
C ILE A 630 9.34 25.20 37.67
N ASN A 631 10.08 26.26 37.34
CA ASN A 631 9.60 27.24 36.36
C ASN A 631 9.47 26.62 34.96
N ASP A 632 10.50 25.91 34.52
CA ASP A 632 10.56 25.33 33.18
C ASP A 632 9.49 24.25 32.99
N ILE A 633 9.28 23.39 34.00
CA ILE A 633 8.31 22.29 33.90
C ILE A 633 6.86 22.80 33.93
N VAL A 634 6.56 23.83 34.73
CA VAL A 634 5.24 24.47 34.75
C VAL A 634 4.95 25.12 33.41
N ASP A 635 5.90 25.87 32.85
CA ASP A 635 5.74 26.50 31.53
C ASP A 635 5.53 25.46 30.44
N LEU A 636 6.27 24.34 30.50
CA LEU A 636 6.08 23.21 29.58
C LEU A 636 4.68 22.62 29.69
N PHE A 637 4.23 22.26 30.90
CA PHE A 637 2.93 21.63 31.09
C PHE A 637 1.77 22.55 30.71
N GLU A 638 1.88 23.86 30.93
CA GLU A 638 0.83 24.80 30.55
C GLU A 638 0.70 24.93 29.03
N HIS A 639 1.81 24.93 28.29
CA HIS A 639 1.80 25.05 26.82
C HIS A 639 1.63 23.72 26.07
N ASP A 640 1.89 22.57 26.70
CA ASP A 640 1.69 21.27 26.06
C ASP A 640 0.21 20.86 26.11
N ASP A 641 -0.45 20.86 24.96
CA ASP A 641 -1.87 20.49 24.82
C ASP A 641 -2.16 19.02 25.16
N ARG A 642 -1.14 18.17 25.23
CA ARG A 642 -1.27 16.77 25.64
C ARG A 642 -1.46 16.66 27.14
N VAL A 643 -0.92 17.60 27.91
CA VAL A 643 -0.99 17.62 29.38
C VAL A 643 -2.22 18.43 29.81
N MET A 644 -3.17 17.77 30.46
CA MET A 644 -4.44 18.38 30.88
C MET A 644 -4.46 18.73 32.37
N ALA A 645 -3.58 18.13 33.16
CA ALA A 645 -3.41 18.42 34.56
C ALA A 645 -2.00 18.01 35.03
N TYR A 646 -1.48 18.69 36.05
CA TYR A 646 -0.22 18.34 36.71
C TYR A 646 -0.26 18.69 38.20
N SER A 647 0.46 17.95 39.04
CA SER A 647 0.52 18.21 40.47
C SER A 647 1.90 18.06 41.07
N TYR A 648 2.28 19.05 41.88
CA TYR A 648 3.54 19.04 42.64
C TYR A 648 3.49 17.94 43.70
N SER A 649 4.53 17.09 43.76
CA SER A 649 4.60 15.98 44.72
C SER A 649 5.10 16.44 46.09
N ASP A 650 4.35 16.13 47.16
CA ASP A 650 4.81 16.27 48.55
C ASP A 650 5.31 14.96 49.19
N VAL A 651 5.61 13.95 48.38
CA VAL A 651 6.17 12.67 48.83
C VAL A 651 7.47 12.88 49.62
N GLY A 652 7.61 12.18 50.75
CA GLY A 652 8.61 12.46 51.78
C GLY A 652 10.08 12.17 51.44
N ASP A 653 10.39 11.58 50.27
CA ASP A 653 11.74 11.18 49.85
C ASP A 653 12.32 12.05 48.72
N LEU A 654 11.86 13.30 48.59
CA LEU A 654 12.30 14.22 47.53
C LEU A 654 13.38 15.21 48.00
N GLY A 655 14.07 14.88 49.09
CA GLY A 655 15.13 15.70 49.67
C GLY A 655 14.60 16.91 50.45
N ASN A 656 15.49 17.57 51.19
CA ASN A 656 15.07 18.62 52.13
C ASN A 656 14.61 19.91 51.43
N GLN A 657 15.11 20.23 50.25
CA GLN A 657 14.81 21.50 49.57
C GLN A 657 13.51 21.46 48.75
N TRP A 658 13.02 20.28 48.41
CA TRP A 658 11.82 20.12 47.58
C TRP A 658 10.51 20.54 48.27
N PRO A 659 10.19 20.13 49.52
CA PRO A 659 8.87 20.35 50.11
C PRO A 659 8.35 21.78 49.99
N LEU A 660 7.10 21.95 49.55
CA LEU A 660 6.46 23.27 49.40
C LEU A 660 6.33 24.03 50.71
N THR A 661 6.21 23.30 51.84
CA THR A 661 6.08 23.89 53.16
C THR A 661 7.06 23.26 54.15
N ARG A 662 7.49 24.06 55.13
CA ARG A 662 8.24 23.61 56.29
C ARG A 662 7.78 24.40 57.51
N ASN A 663 7.45 23.72 58.60
CA ASN A 663 6.96 24.34 59.84
C ASN A 663 5.77 25.29 59.61
N GLY A 664 4.85 24.92 58.72
CA GLY A 664 3.64 25.70 58.40
C GLY A 664 3.86 26.96 57.57
N GLN A 665 5.05 27.17 57.01
CA GLN A 665 5.37 28.28 56.11
C GLN A 665 5.81 27.76 54.74
N LEU A 666 5.61 28.55 53.69
CA LEU A 666 6.15 28.24 52.37
C LEU A 666 7.68 28.21 52.41
N THR A 667 8.27 27.23 51.75
CA THR A 667 9.71 27.21 51.46
C THR A 667 10.01 28.03 50.21
N GLU A 668 11.29 28.14 49.85
CA GLU A 668 11.67 28.76 48.58
C GLU A 668 11.07 28.00 47.37
N SER A 669 11.11 26.67 47.38
CA SER A 669 10.44 25.83 46.38
C SER A 669 8.93 26.07 46.35
N GLY A 670 8.32 26.26 47.53
CA GLY A 670 6.92 26.66 47.67
C GLY A 670 6.59 27.98 46.99
N HIS A 671 7.39 29.01 47.26
CA HIS A 671 7.24 30.31 46.59
C HIS A 671 7.47 30.22 45.08
N THR A 672 8.47 29.45 44.64
CA THR A 672 8.73 29.27 43.21
C THR A 672 7.56 28.62 42.49
N TYR A 673 6.99 27.54 43.05
CA TYR A 673 5.84 26.88 42.45
C TYR A 673 4.61 27.79 42.44
N LEU A 674 4.31 28.48 43.55
CA LEU A 674 3.20 29.43 43.64
C LEU A 674 3.31 30.55 42.59
N ASN A 675 4.50 31.14 42.46
CA ASN A 675 4.76 32.16 41.45
C ASN A 675 4.60 31.62 40.03
N ALA A 676 5.04 30.38 39.77
CA ALA A 676 4.95 29.76 38.46
C ALA A 676 3.49 29.51 38.04
N VAL A 677 2.69 28.86 38.89
CA VAL A 677 1.28 28.57 38.56
C VAL A 677 0.43 29.83 38.54
N SER A 678 0.80 30.87 39.29
CA SER A 678 0.10 32.16 39.27
C SER A 678 0.17 32.88 37.92
N ARG A 679 1.14 32.56 37.06
CA ARG A 679 1.23 33.13 35.70
C ARG A 679 0.07 32.72 34.78
N TYR A 680 -0.61 31.62 35.10
CA TYR A 680 -1.60 30.97 34.24
C TYR A 680 -3.01 30.91 34.84
N ASN A 681 -3.21 31.59 35.97
CA ASN A 681 -4.46 31.60 36.74
C ASN A 681 -5.39 32.76 36.39
#